data_AF-A0A7X6VWP2-F1
#
_entry.id   AF-A0A7X6VWP2-F1
#
_cell.length_a   1.000
_cell.length_b   1.000
_cell.length_c   1.000
_cell.angle_alpha   90.00
_cell.angle_beta   90.00
_cell.angle_gamma   90.00
#
_symmetry.space_group_name_H-M   'P 1'
#
loop_
_entity.id
_entity.type
_entity.pdbx_description
1 polymer ?
#
loop_
_entity_poly.entity_id
_entity_poly.type
_entity_poly.pdbx_seq_one_letter_code
_entity_poly.pdbx_strand_id
1 'polypeptide(L)'
;NYLDSISGEEVYNFLGLKKFTFKEVKELELNLGLDLRGGMNVTLEVAVDDLIRALSHYNTDSTFNAALQQARVMQRGSQEDFVTLFGRAFEEIDPNARLASIFLTLDLRDKININTTNAEVLNVIRTETDAAINNAFNIIRTRIDRFGVAQPNIQQLQTKGRILVELPGVKDQKRVRSLLQGTAMLEFWETYENQEVYTYLLQANDRLREMQASEKKAETTEPEEALTEEQEKAEEQVAEQDTVSEQESSLLAELEAAGDTTQAGLDDLENFRKEFPLFAVLNPSTDQQGQLFPGPAIGIAHSKDTAKVNEYLNREQIKSIFPRDMMFRWTAKSTDQAGNYYRLIALKANTRDGRAPLDGDVITDARQDFDQFGSNPEVSMTMNSEGAKTWQRLTKENIGKSIAIVLDGYVRSFPTVQNEISGGRSSITGLETIEEAKDLANILKSGKMPAPARIIQEEIVGPSLGQEAIKSGLYSFILAFILVLAYMFFFYSRHAGFAADVALLTNMFFVIGILASLGATLTLPGIAGIVLTIGMAVDANVLIFERVQDELYAGKGIKLAISDGYKNAYSAIIDGQVTTLLTGIILYIFGSGPIKGFATTLIIGILTSLFTAIFITRIIFSWWLQRNKKIKFSNPKTANILRNTTINFLRKRKIAYVISGSLILISLGSIALRGFNYGIDFKGGRTYVVRLDQDVQVADVQSALEVSFETAPEVKTFGANNQIRITTTYKIEDSGEEVDNEVNELLIKGLQDAGMLDENVSFEDFTDKYLLSSQKVGPTISADIRRESVIAITFALL
;
A
#
# COMPACT_ATOMS: atom_id res chain seq x y z
N ASN A 1 2.50 19.21 2.47
CA ASN A 1 3.33 18.92 3.67
C ASN A 1 2.99 19.75 4.92
N TYR A 2 1.79 20.35 5.03
CA TYR A 2 1.29 20.97 6.28
C TYR A 2 0.77 19.92 7.29
N LEU A 3 0.09 18.88 6.79
CA LEU A 3 -0.48 17.81 7.62
C LEU A 3 0.61 16.95 8.30
N ASP A 4 1.79 16.80 7.71
CA ASP A 4 2.90 16.08 8.34
C ASP A 4 3.62 16.91 9.40
N SER A 5 3.51 18.25 9.40
CA SER A 5 4.10 19.12 10.45
C SER A 5 3.34 19.04 11.75
N ILE A 6 2.02 18.92 11.64
CA ILE A 6 1.12 18.84 12.79
C ILE A 6 0.99 17.40 13.29
N SER A 7 1.76 16.45 12.74
CA SER A 7 1.68 15.02 13.09
C SER A 7 1.83 14.76 14.59
N GLY A 8 2.73 15.47 15.26
CA GLY A 8 2.93 15.43 16.70
C GLY A 8 2.08 16.43 17.51
N GLU A 9 1.32 17.31 16.87
CA GLU A 9 0.51 18.32 17.56
C GLU A 9 -0.83 17.75 18.03
N GLU A 10 -1.28 18.19 19.21
CA GLU A 10 -2.60 17.85 19.76
C GLU A 10 -3.71 18.53 18.95
N VAL A 11 -4.53 17.75 18.24
CA VAL A 11 -5.58 18.29 17.35
C VAL A 11 -6.99 17.99 17.85
N TYR A 12 -7.13 16.94 18.66
CA TYR A 12 -8.44 16.51 19.14
C TYR A 12 -8.43 16.24 20.65
N ASN A 13 -9.38 16.84 21.35
CA ASN A 13 -9.58 16.61 22.78
C ASN A 13 -10.95 15.94 22.98
N PHE A 14 -10.95 14.64 23.25
CA PHE A 14 -12.19 13.90 23.48
C PHE A 14 -12.74 14.22 24.87
N LEU A 15 -13.72 15.14 24.93
CA LEU A 15 -14.48 15.48 26.14
C LEU A 15 -13.62 15.85 27.37
N GLY A 16 -12.37 16.30 27.17
CA GLY A 16 -11.44 16.62 28.25
C GLY A 16 -10.78 15.42 28.94
N LEU A 17 -11.01 14.19 28.45
CA LEU A 17 -10.55 12.94 29.07
C LEU A 17 -9.24 12.43 28.47
N LYS A 18 -9.03 12.66 27.17
CA LYS A 18 -7.80 12.26 26.47
C LYS A 18 -7.56 13.19 25.30
N LYS A 19 -6.32 13.67 25.19
CA LYS A 19 -5.85 14.45 24.07
C LYS A 19 -5.23 13.50 23.04
N PHE A 20 -5.51 13.76 21.77
CA PHE A 20 -5.02 12.98 20.66
C PHE A 20 -4.23 13.89 19.72
N THR A 21 -3.04 13.41 19.37
CA THR A 21 -2.19 14.02 18.33
C THR A 21 -2.74 13.75 16.94
N PHE A 22 -2.33 14.53 15.93
CA PHE A 22 -2.81 14.32 14.55
C PHE A 22 -2.47 12.91 14.06
N LYS A 23 -1.27 12.41 14.40
CA LYS A 23 -0.84 11.06 14.09
C LYS A 23 -1.74 10.01 14.73
N GLU A 24 -2.06 10.14 16.02
CA GLU A 24 -2.98 9.21 16.69
C GLU A 24 -4.40 9.26 16.10
N VAL A 25 -4.90 10.46 15.76
CA VAL A 25 -6.20 10.60 15.10
C VAL A 25 -6.18 9.93 13.73
N LYS A 26 -5.09 10.10 12.96
CA LYS A 26 -4.91 9.48 11.65
C LYS A 26 -4.80 7.95 11.76
N GLU A 27 -4.10 7.44 12.76
CA GLU A 27 -4.00 5.99 13.05
C GLU A 27 -5.36 5.39 13.45
N LEU A 28 -6.22 6.16 14.13
CA LEU A 28 -7.57 5.74 14.52
C LEU A 28 -8.66 6.06 13.48
N GLU A 29 -8.31 6.73 12.38
CA GLU A 29 -9.23 7.01 11.29
C GLU A 29 -9.64 5.69 10.62
N LEU A 30 -10.88 5.64 10.13
CA LEU A 30 -11.35 4.50 9.36
C LEU A 30 -10.53 4.39 8.06
N ASN A 31 -9.84 3.27 7.91
CA ASN A 31 -9.04 2.99 6.72
C ASN A 31 -9.96 2.94 5.50
N LEU A 32 -9.77 3.85 4.55
CA LEU A 32 -10.49 3.82 3.28
C LEU A 32 -9.69 2.96 2.29
N GLY A 33 -10.37 2.05 1.62
CA GLY A 33 -9.79 1.20 0.59
C GLY A 33 -9.40 1.99 -0.66
N LEU A 34 -8.68 1.32 -1.54
CA LEU A 34 -8.19 1.86 -2.81
C LEU A 34 -9.30 2.56 -3.62
N ASP A 35 -10.45 1.90 -3.77
CA ASP A 35 -11.58 2.40 -4.56
C ASP A 35 -12.13 3.74 -4.08
N LEU A 36 -11.81 4.14 -2.84
CA LEU A 36 -12.31 5.36 -2.21
C LEU A 36 -11.22 6.44 -2.13
N ARG A 37 -9.99 6.09 -1.74
CA ARG A 37 -8.87 7.05 -1.64
C ARG A 37 -8.11 7.26 -2.95
N GLY A 38 -8.31 6.39 -3.93
CA GLY A 38 -7.38 6.21 -5.06
C GLY A 38 -6.06 5.61 -4.58
N GLY A 39 -5.13 5.33 -5.50
CA GLY A 39 -3.80 4.81 -5.23
C GLY A 39 -3.44 3.61 -6.12
N MET A 40 -2.71 2.66 -5.54
CA MET A 40 -2.24 1.45 -6.22
C MET A 40 -2.44 0.20 -5.35
N ASN A 41 -2.96 -0.88 -5.91
CA ASN A 41 -3.03 -2.22 -5.33
C ASN A 41 -2.27 -3.19 -6.23
N VAL A 42 -1.36 -3.95 -5.65
CA VAL A 42 -0.44 -4.80 -6.38
C VAL A 42 -0.38 -6.15 -5.69
N THR A 43 -0.53 -7.22 -6.48
CA THR A 43 -0.11 -8.56 -6.05
C THR A 43 1.23 -8.88 -6.69
N LEU A 44 2.23 -9.00 -5.83
CA LEU A 44 3.59 -9.39 -6.18
C LEU A 44 3.75 -10.90 -6.00
N GLU A 45 4.50 -11.53 -6.90
CA GLU A 45 4.95 -12.91 -6.76
C GLU A 45 6.48 -12.92 -6.73
N VAL A 46 7.04 -13.51 -5.68
CA VAL A 46 8.49 -13.74 -5.58
C VAL A 46 8.85 -14.78 -6.65
N ALA A 47 9.83 -14.46 -7.51
CA ALA A 47 10.28 -15.35 -8.57
C ALA A 47 11.06 -16.57 -8.00
N VAL A 48 10.32 -17.54 -7.47
CA VAL A 48 10.88 -18.77 -6.89
C VAL A 48 11.62 -19.60 -7.93
N ASP A 49 11.20 -19.54 -9.19
CA ASP A 49 11.87 -20.18 -10.31
C ASP A 49 13.29 -19.63 -10.53
N ASP A 50 13.45 -18.31 -10.46
CA ASP A 50 14.76 -17.65 -10.54
C ASP A 50 15.62 -18.00 -9.32
N LEU A 51 15.00 -18.09 -8.13
CA LEU A 51 15.69 -18.52 -6.92
C LEU A 51 16.21 -19.96 -7.03
N ILE A 52 15.41 -20.89 -7.54
CA ILE A 52 15.83 -22.29 -7.71
C ILE A 52 16.98 -22.38 -8.74
N ARG A 53 16.94 -21.56 -9.81
CA ARG A 53 18.07 -21.44 -10.75
C ARG A 53 19.32 -20.91 -10.05
N ALA A 54 19.20 -19.86 -9.24
CA ALA A 54 20.33 -19.28 -8.50
C ALA A 54 20.94 -20.28 -7.50
N LEU A 55 20.11 -21.03 -6.76
CA LEU A 55 20.56 -22.08 -5.83
C LEU A 55 21.36 -23.19 -6.52
N SER A 56 21.09 -23.44 -7.81
CA SER A 56 21.83 -24.39 -8.65
C SER A 56 23.07 -23.79 -9.34
N HIS A 57 23.42 -22.52 -9.08
CA HIS A 57 24.41 -21.75 -9.84
C HIS A 57 24.10 -21.67 -11.35
N TYR A 58 22.82 -21.42 -11.69
CA TYR A 58 22.33 -21.30 -13.07
C TYR A 58 22.68 -22.53 -13.92
N ASN A 59 22.44 -23.72 -13.37
CA ASN A 59 22.74 -24.98 -14.05
C ASN A 59 22.02 -25.07 -15.41
N THR A 60 22.76 -25.50 -16.44
CA THR A 60 22.27 -25.59 -17.83
C THR A 60 21.67 -26.94 -18.18
N ASP A 61 21.53 -27.85 -17.21
CA ASP A 61 20.92 -29.16 -17.40
C ASP A 61 19.52 -29.07 -18.05
N SER A 62 19.30 -29.86 -19.12
CA SER A 62 18.07 -29.78 -19.90
C SER A 62 16.85 -30.28 -19.13
N THR A 63 17.02 -31.31 -18.32
CA THR A 63 15.95 -31.91 -17.51
C THR A 63 15.52 -30.93 -16.42
N PHE A 64 16.48 -30.31 -15.75
CA PHE A 64 16.24 -29.26 -14.76
C PHE A 64 15.47 -28.07 -15.34
N ASN A 65 15.90 -27.56 -16.49
CA ASN A 65 15.27 -26.43 -17.15
C ASN A 65 13.85 -26.75 -17.65
N ALA A 66 13.65 -27.95 -18.20
CA ALA A 66 12.34 -28.44 -18.60
C ALA A 66 11.41 -28.61 -17.39
N ALA A 67 11.91 -29.12 -16.26
CA ALA A 67 11.15 -29.28 -15.02
C ALA A 67 10.68 -27.93 -14.47
N LEU A 68 11.54 -26.90 -14.48
CA LEU A 68 11.17 -25.54 -14.07
C LEU A 68 10.07 -24.96 -14.97
N GLN A 69 10.16 -25.17 -16.28
CA GLN A 69 9.14 -24.69 -17.23
C GLN A 69 7.81 -25.42 -17.04
N GLN A 70 7.83 -26.73 -16.89
CA GLN A 70 6.63 -27.54 -16.64
C GLN A 70 5.98 -27.20 -15.30
N ALA A 71 6.78 -26.97 -14.24
CA ALA A 71 6.27 -26.51 -12.95
C ALA A 71 5.55 -25.15 -13.05
N ARG A 72 6.08 -24.21 -13.85
CA ARG A 72 5.43 -22.91 -14.10
C ARG A 72 4.08 -23.07 -14.81
N VAL A 73 3.95 -24.03 -15.72
CA VAL A 73 2.67 -24.34 -16.37
C VAL A 73 1.70 -24.98 -15.36
N MET A 74 2.16 -25.94 -14.55
CA MET A 74 1.35 -26.57 -13.51
C MET A 74 0.83 -25.58 -12.48
N GLN A 75 1.63 -24.57 -12.13
CA GLN A 75 1.26 -23.52 -11.18
C GLN A 75 0.04 -22.71 -11.64
N ARG A 76 -0.22 -22.61 -12.95
CA ARG A 76 -1.42 -21.94 -13.49
C ARG A 76 -2.73 -22.59 -13.05
N GLY A 77 -2.72 -23.87 -12.65
CA GLY A 77 -3.90 -24.61 -12.22
C GLY A 77 -3.85 -25.12 -10.78
N SER A 78 -2.81 -24.79 -10.02
CA SER A 78 -2.55 -25.36 -8.69
C SER A 78 -2.21 -24.29 -7.65
N GLN A 79 -2.71 -24.49 -6.43
CA GLN A 79 -2.34 -23.69 -5.24
C GLN A 79 -1.16 -24.30 -4.48
N GLU A 80 -0.60 -25.43 -4.96
CA GLU A 80 0.58 -26.03 -4.36
C GLU A 80 1.81 -25.11 -4.50
N ASP A 81 2.74 -25.19 -3.55
CA ASP A 81 3.97 -24.41 -3.61
C ASP A 81 4.82 -24.81 -4.84
N PHE A 82 5.49 -23.81 -5.43
CA PHE A 82 6.28 -24.01 -6.64
C PHE A 82 7.35 -25.11 -6.49
N VAL A 83 7.94 -25.26 -5.30
CA VAL A 83 8.94 -26.30 -5.02
C VAL A 83 8.34 -27.71 -5.12
N THR A 84 7.12 -27.91 -4.62
CA THR A 84 6.37 -29.17 -4.79
C THR A 84 6.08 -29.46 -6.26
N LEU A 85 5.61 -28.46 -7.00
CA LEU A 85 5.33 -28.60 -8.43
C LEU A 85 6.60 -28.89 -9.24
N PHE A 86 7.71 -28.25 -8.89
CA PHE A 86 9.03 -28.52 -9.46
C PHE A 86 9.50 -29.95 -9.17
N GLY A 87 9.36 -30.43 -7.93
CA GLY A 87 9.69 -31.80 -7.58
C GLY A 87 8.90 -32.83 -8.39
N ARG A 88 7.58 -32.62 -8.54
CA ARG A 88 6.70 -33.46 -9.34
C ARG A 88 7.08 -33.43 -10.83
N ALA A 89 7.29 -32.24 -11.39
CA ALA A 89 7.70 -32.08 -12.78
C ALA A 89 9.07 -32.74 -13.05
N PHE A 90 10.01 -32.63 -12.12
CA PHE A 90 11.33 -33.25 -12.24
C PHE A 90 11.24 -34.78 -12.23
N GLU A 91 10.44 -35.35 -11.33
CA GLU A 91 10.20 -36.79 -11.25
C GLU A 91 9.44 -37.34 -12.48
N GLU A 92 8.51 -36.55 -13.05
CA GLU A 92 7.80 -36.92 -14.28
C GLU A 92 8.70 -36.93 -15.53
N ILE A 93 9.65 -35.98 -15.63
CA ILE A 93 10.56 -35.89 -16.78
C ILE A 93 11.65 -36.94 -16.71
N ASP A 94 12.29 -37.12 -15.55
CA ASP A 94 13.30 -38.15 -15.34
C ASP A 94 13.23 -38.75 -13.92
N PRO A 95 12.58 -39.92 -13.76
CA PRO A 95 12.48 -40.61 -12.48
C PRO A 95 13.82 -41.06 -11.88
N ASN A 96 14.88 -41.18 -12.69
CA ASN A 96 16.19 -41.66 -12.25
C ASN A 96 17.19 -40.53 -11.97
N ALA A 97 16.85 -39.28 -12.31
CA ALA A 97 17.71 -38.14 -12.10
C ALA A 97 17.84 -37.78 -10.60
N ARG A 98 19.02 -37.32 -10.20
CA ARG A 98 19.32 -36.94 -8.81
C ARG A 98 19.46 -35.43 -8.69
N LEU A 99 18.53 -34.78 -7.99
CA LEU A 99 18.59 -33.34 -7.67
C LEU A 99 19.87 -32.99 -6.92
N ALA A 100 20.39 -33.90 -6.09
CA ALA A 100 21.64 -33.70 -5.38
C ALA A 100 22.82 -33.36 -6.30
N SER A 101 22.85 -33.88 -7.54
CA SER A 101 23.92 -33.56 -8.50
C SER A 101 23.84 -32.13 -9.05
N ILE A 102 22.64 -31.55 -9.08
CA ILE A 102 22.38 -30.19 -9.57
C ILE A 102 22.61 -29.17 -8.45
N PHE A 103 22.23 -29.51 -7.22
CA PHE A 103 22.27 -28.60 -6.05
C PHE A 103 23.48 -28.82 -5.13
N LEU A 104 24.47 -29.63 -5.52
CA LEU A 104 25.76 -29.75 -4.79
C LEU A 104 26.64 -28.52 -5.05
N THR A 105 26.14 -27.36 -4.64
CA THR A 105 26.85 -26.08 -4.76
C THR A 105 27.67 -25.81 -3.50
N LEU A 106 28.66 -24.92 -3.59
CA LEU A 106 29.52 -24.57 -2.45
C LEU A 106 28.67 -24.07 -1.26
N ASP A 107 27.62 -23.30 -1.56
CA ASP A 107 26.72 -22.68 -0.58
C ASP A 107 25.81 -23.69 0.12
N LEU A 108 25.45 -24.79 -0.55
CA LEU A 108 24.58 -25.84 0.00
C LEU A 108 25.34 -27.08 0.46
N ARG A 109 26.67 -27.09 0.39
CA ARG A 109 27.51 -28.25 0.70
C ARG A 109 27.34 -28.81 2.11
N ASP A 110 27.00 -27.95 3.07
CA ASP A 110 26.74 -28.35 4.46
C ASP A 110 25.36 -29.00 4.65
N LYS A 111 24.46 -28.82 3.66
CA LYS A 111 23.06 -29.27 3.70
C LYS A 111 22.77 -30.40 2.70
N ILE A 112 23.49 -30.42 1.58
CA ILE A 112 23.32 -31.34 0.46
C ILE A 112 24.66 -32.03 0.18
N ASN A 113 24.63 -33.36 0.11
CA ASN A 113 25.76 -34.19 -0.28
C ASN A 113 25.34 -35.16 -1.40
N ILE A 114 26.30 -35.91 -1.95
CA ILE A 114 26.08 -36.83 -3.08
C ILE A 114 25.05 -37.93 -2.78
N ASN A 115 24.83 -38.26 -1.50
CA ASN A 115 23.89 -39.29 -1.04
C ASN A 115 22.53 -38.73 -0.62
N THR A 116 22.35 -37.40 -0.61
CA THR A 116 21.07 -36.77 -0.24
C THR A 116 19.98 -37.16 -1.23
N THR A 117 18.82 -37.56 -0.71
CA THR A 117 17.69 -37.97 -1.55
C THR A 117 16.99 -36.78 -2.20
N ASN A 118 16.27 -36.99 -3.30
CA ASN A 118 15.52 -35.90 -3.95
C ASN A 118 14.52 -35.22 -3.00
N ALA A 119 13.85 -35.99 -2.12
CA ALA A 119 12.92 -35.43 -1.13
C ALA A 119 13.62 -34.53 -0.09
N GLU A 120 14.82 -34.91 0.37
CA GLU A 120 15.62 -34.09 1.28
C GLU A 120 16.13 -32.83 0.59
N VAL A 121 16.58 -32.93 -0.67
CA VAL A 121 16.98 -31.76 -1.47
C VAL A 121 15.81 -30.78 -1.63
N LEU A 122 14.61 -31.27 -1.95
CA LEU A 122 13.41 -30.43 -2.05
C LEU A 122 13.05 -29.75 -0.72
N ASN A 123 13.25 -30.41 0.42
CA ASN A 123 13.05 -29.77 1.74
C ASN A 123 14.07 -28.67 2.04
N VAL A 124 15.33 -28.86 1.64
CA VAL A 124 16.36 -27.80 1.74
C VAL A 124 15.96 -26.62 0.84
N ILE A 125 15.62 -26.86 -0.43
CA ILE A 125 15.17 -25.83 -1.36
C ILE A 125 13.94 -25.10 -0.81
N ARG A 126 12.97 -25.82 -0.24
CA ARG A 126 11.78 -25.19 0.37
C ARG A 126 12.14 -24.29 1.54
N THR A 127 13.09 -24.69 2.38
CA THR A 127 13.56 -23.87 3.51
C THR A 127 14.24 -22.59 3.02
N GLU A 128 15.11 -22.67 2.00
CA GLU A 128 15.74 -21.50 1.39
C GLU A 128 14.71 -20.59 0.70
N THR A 129 13.71 -21.19 0.04
CA THR A 129 12.63 -20.47 -0.63
C THR A 129 11.74 -19.73 0.37
N ASP A 130 11.32 -20.39 1.45
CA ASP A 130 10.51 -19.77 2.50
C ASP A 130 11.29 -18.62 3.18
N ALA A 131 12.61 -18.76 3.38
CA ALA A 131 13.46 -17.69 3.88
C ALA A 131 13.52 -16.50 2.91
N ALA A 132 13.72 -16.75 1.61
CA ALA A 132 13.75 -15.72 0.58
C ALA A 132 12.41 -14.96 0.46
N ILE A 133 11.28 -15.67 0.54
CA ILE A 133 9.94 -15.06 0.51
C ILE A 133 9.73 -14.12 1.71
N ASN A 134 10.09 -14.56 2.92
CA ASN A 134 9.97 -13.74 4.12
C ASN A 134 10.89 -12.50 4.06
N ASN A 135 12.09 -12.65 3.50
CA ASN A 135 12.99 -11.53 3.28
C ASN A 135 12.43 -10.53 2.27
N ALA A 136 11.91 -11.01 1.14
CA ALA A 136 11.26 -10.17 0.14
C ALA A 136 10.08 -9.38 0.76
N PHE A 137 9.28 -10.03 1.60
CA PHE A 137 8.20 -9.37 2.35
C PHE A 137 8.71 -8.24 3.26
N ASN A 138 9.76 -8.49 4.05
CA ASN A 138 10.35 -7.48 4.93
C ASN A 138 10.99 -6.31 4.16
N ILE A 139 11.61 -6.59 3.01
CA ILE A 139 12.19 -5.58 2.12
C ILE A 139 11.08 -4.70 1.54
N ILE A 140 10.03 -5.30 0.98
CA ILE A 140 8.88 -4.59 0.42
C ILE A 140 8.24 -3.70 1.48
N ARG A 141 8.03 -4.22 2.70
CA ARG A 141 7.52 -3.45 3.83
C ARG A 141 8.39 -2.23 4.14
N THR A 142 9.69 -2.43 4.29
CA THR A 142 10.65 -1.34 4.58
C THR A 142 10.70 -0.29 3.47
N ARG A 143 10.54 -0.71 2.20
CA ARG A 143 10.50 0.22 1.06
C ARG A 143 9.22 1.06 1.05
N ILE A 144 8.09 0.46 1.38
CA ILE A 144 6.79 1.16 1.45
C ILE A 144 6.75 2.15 2.62
N ASP A 145 7.23 1.74 3.80
CA ASP A 145 7.29 2.62 4.99
C ASP A 145 8.07 3.91 4.68
N ARG A 146 9.14 3.81 3.88
CA ARG A 146 9.95 4.96 3.43
C ARG A 146 9.29 5.83 2.37
N PHE A 147 8.39 5.28 1.57
CA PHE A 147 7.66 6.09 0.58
C PHE A 147 6.71 7.08 1.28
N GLY A 148 6.40 6.87 2.58
CA GLY A 148 5.56 7.78 3.35
C GLY A 148 4.09 7.68 2.97
N VAL A 149 3.64 6.53 2.46
CA VAL A 149 2.22 6.29 2.17
C VAL A 149 1.44 6.30 3.47
N ALA A 150 0.29 6.98 3.47
CA ALA A 150 -0.62 6.94 4.61
C ALA A 150 -1.30 5.56 4.66
N GLN A 151 -0.95 4.76 5.69
CA GLN A 151 -1.61 3.49 6.03
C GLN A 151 -1.54 2.42 4.93
N PRO A 152 -0.33 1.95 4.56
CA PRO A 152 -0.20 0.84 3.63
C PRO A 152 -0.75 -0.46 4.24
N ASN A 153 -1.41 -1.28 3.43
CA ASN A 153 -1.83 -2.62 3.83
C ASN A 153 -1.00 -3.66 3.06
N ILE A 154 -0.19 -4.42 3.78
CA ILE A 154 0.75 -5.39 3.21
C ILE A 154 0.46 -6.75 3.85
N GLN A 155 0.08 -7.73 3.04
CA GLN A 155 -0.31 -9.06 3.51
C GLN A 155 0.30 -10.14 2.64
N GLN A 156 0.82 -11.21 3.26
CA GLN A 156 1.11 -12.44 2.52
C GLN A 156 -0.22 -13.13 2.18
N LEU A 157 -0.38 -13.59 0.94
CA LEU A 157 -1.58 -14.31 0.51
C LEU A 157 -1.52 -15.79 0.94
N GLN A 158 -2.66 -16.49 0.89
CA GLN A 158 -2.71 -17.93 1.22
C GLN A 158 -1.78 -18.77 0.34
N THR A 159 -1.63 -18.38 -0.93
CA THR A 159 -0.64 -18.94 -1.84
C THR A 159 0.76 -18.44 -1.47
N LYS A 160 1.63 -19.35 -1.03
CA LYS A 160 3.01 -19.03 -0.65
C LYS A 160 3.75 -18.30 -1.79
N GLY A 161 4.53 -17.30 -1.41
CA GLY A 161 5.34 -16.50 -2.35
C GLY A 161 4.61 -15.30 -2.97
N ARG A 162 3.32 -15.10 -2.67
CA ARG A 162 2.57 -13.93 -3.12
C ARG A 162 2.32 -12.93 -2.00
N ILE A 163 2.51 -11.66 -2.32
CA ILE A 163 2.41 -10.54 -1.40
C ILE A 163 1.44 -9.52 -1.99
N LEU A 164 0.34 -9.26 -1.28
CA LEU A 164 -0.60 -8.19 -1.57
C LEU A 164 -0.09 -6.89 -0.94
N VAL A 165 -0.05 -5.84 -1.73
CA VAL A 165 0.39 -4.49 -1.35
C VAL A 165 -0.67 -3.49 -1.79
N GLU A 166 -1.37 -2.89 -0.84
CA GLU A 166 -2.31 -1.80 -1.08
C GLU A 166 -1.71 -0.49 -0.56
N LEU A 167 -1.64 0.51 -1.45
CA LEU A 167 -1.03 1.81 -1.20
C LEU A 167 -2.05 2.91 -1.54
N PRO A 168 -2.93 3.26 -0.58
CA PRO A 168 -3.93 4.30 -0.77
C PRO A 168 -3.30 5.68 -0.91
N GLY A 169 -3.84 6.50 -1.81
CA GLY A 169 -3.46 7.90 -1.98
C GLY A 169 -2.13 8.14 -2.68
N VAL A 170 -1.50 7.11 -3.27
CA VAL A 170 -0.26 7.31 -4.04
C VAL A 170 -0.54 7.96 -5.40
N LYS A 171 0.24 8.99 -5.73
CA LYS A 171 0.17 9.71 -7.00
C LYS A 171 1.15 9.18 -8.05
N ASP A 172 2.39 8.91 -7.65
CA ASP A 172 3.46 8.47 -8.57
C ASP A 172 3.56 6.94 -8.60
N GLN A 173 2.77 6.32 -9.46
CA GLN A 173 2.66 4.86 -9.58
C GLN A 173 3.90 4.24 -10.23
N LYS A 174 4.52 4.92 -11.21
CA LYS A 174 5.75 4.44 -11.87
C LYS A 174 6.88 4.28 -10.85
N ARG A 175 7.04 5.26 -9.96
CA ARG A 175 8.03 5.19 -8.89
C ARG A 175 7.72 4.12 -7.85
N VAL A 176 6.45 3.89 -7.52
CA VAL A 176 6.06 2.76 -6.65
C VAL A 176 6.39 1.44 -7.33
N ARG A 177 6.06 1.27 -8.60
CA ARG A 177 6.34 0.06 -9.37
C ARG A 177 7.83 -0.28 -9.33
N SER A 178 8.70 0.68 -9.66
CA SER A 178 10.14 0.47 -9.63
C SER A 178 10.66 0.15 -8.23
N LEU A 179 10.09 0.76 -7.20
CA LEU A 179 10.41 0.48 -5.80
C LEU A 179 9.97 -0.94 -5.37
N LEU A 180 8.80 -1.41 -5.80
CA LEU A 180 8.29 -2.75 -5.45
C LEU A 180 9.03 -3.86 -6.21
N GLN A 181 9.40 -3.63 -7.46
CA GLN A 181 10.07 -4.62 -8.32
C GLN A 181 11.59 -4.60 -8.24
N GLY A 182 12.20 -3.55 -7.70
CA GLY A 182 13.65 -3.40 -7.62
C GLY A 182 14.32 -4.56 -6.87
N THR A 183 15.50 -4.99 -7.30
CA THR A 183 16.29 -6.00 -6.59
C THR A 183 16.97 -5.38 -5.38
N ALA A 184 16.95 -6.07 -4.22
CA ALA A 184 17.65 -5.59 -3.04
C ALA A 184 19.16 -5.69 -3.25
N MET A 185 19.81 -4.57 -3.59
CA MET A 185 21.24 -4.54 -3.85
C MET A 185 21.98 -4.03 -2.61
N LEU A 186 22.80 -4.90 -2.03
CA LEU A 186 23.71 -4.55 -0.96
C LEU A 186 25.03 -4.08 -1.56
N GLU A 187 25.52 -2.95 -1.09
CA GLU A 187 26.73 -2.32 -1.57
C GLU A 187 27.57 -1.81 -0.39
N PHE A 188 28.89 -1.88 -0.51
CA PHE A 188 29.83 -1.30 0.45
C PHE A 188 30.59 -0.17 -0.21
N TRP A 189 30.51 1.03 0.39
CA TRP A 189 31.08 2.24 -0.13
C TRP A 189 32.10 2.84 0.84
N GLU A 190 33.19 3.37 0.30
CA GLU A 190 34.05 4.29 1.05
C GLU A 190 33.30 5.59 1.30
N THR A 191 33.64 6.29 2.38
CA THR A 191 33.01 7.56 2.74
C THR A 191 34.01 8.70 2.76
N TYR A 192 33.53 9.92 2.50
CA TYR A 192 34.28 11.11 2.87
C TYR A 192 34.04 11.43 4.34
N GLU A 193 35.01 12.06 4.98
CA GLU A 193 34.84 12.59 6.34
C GLU A 193 34.15 13.95 6.28
N ASN A 194 33.34 14.26 7.29
CA ASN A 194 32.61 15.53 7.39
C ASN A 194 33.54 16.75 7.24
N GLN A 195 34.74 16.68 7.82
CA GLN A 195 35.77 17.70 7.71
C GLN A 195 36.26 17.93 6.26
N GLU A 196 36.26 16.89 5.43
CA GLU A 196 36.67 16.98 4.02
C GLU A 196 35.55 17.59 3.16
N VAL A 197 34.28 17.41 3.54
CA VAL A 197 33.10 17.81 2.75
C VAL A 197 32.59 19.21 3.11
N TYR A 198 32.78 19.64 4.36
CA TYR A 198 32.18 20.86 4.89
C TYR A 198 32.51 22.13 4.08
N THR A 199 33.76 22.28 3.62
CA THR A 199 34.17 23.42 2.77
C THR A 199 33.41 23.46 1.44
N TYR A 200 33.13 22.30 0.84
CA TYR A 200 32.33 22.24 -0.40
C TYR A 200 30.87 22.57 -0.14
N LEU A 201 30.32 22.19 1.02
CA LEU A 201 28.96 22.58 1.42
C LEU A 201 28.82 24.09 1.61
N LEU A 202 29.84 24.75 2.19
CA LEU A 202 29.88 26.22 2.29
C LEU A 202 29.86 26.87 0.91
N GLN A 203 30.72 26.41 -0.02
CA GLN A 203 30.74 26.92 -1.39
C GLN A 203 29.43 26.67 -2.14
N ALA A 204 28.80 25.50 -1.93
CA ALA A 204 27.49 25.19 -2.50
C ALA A 204 26.38 26.10 -1.95
N ASN A 205 26.42 26.40 -0.64
CA ASN A 205 25.50 27.35 -0.01
C ASN A 205 25.67 28.78 -0.57
N ASP A 206 26.90 29.26 -0.68
CA ASP A 206 27.21 30.58 -1.25
C ASP A 206 26.73 30.68 -2.70
N ARG A 207 26.96 29.63 -3.50
CA ARG A 207 26.51 29.57 -4.88
C ARG A 207 24.99 29.57 -5.01
N LEU A 208 24.29 28.85 -4.14
CA LEU A 208 22.82 28.88 -4.08
C LEU A 208 22.29 30.29 -3.77
N ARG A 209 22.93 30.99 -2.82
CA ARG A 209 22.59 32.36 -2.47
C ARG A 209 22.75 33.30 -3.67
N GLU A 210 23.86 33.21 -4.39
CA GLU A 210 24.10 34.00 -5.61
C GLU A 210 23.06 33.73 -6.71
N MET A 211 22.69 32.47 -6.90
CA MET A 211 21.69 32.06 -7.89
C MET A 211 20.31 32.62 -7.55
N GLN A 212 19.88 32.48 -6.29
CA GLN A 212 18.59 33.01 -5.84
C GLN A 212 18.55 34.54 -5.87
N ALA A 213 19.66 35.22 -5.58
CA ALA A 213 19.77 36.67 -5.72
C ALA A 213 19.69 37.12 -7.19
N SER A 214 20.18 36.30 -8.13
CA SER A 214 20.14 36.57 -9.57
C SER A 214 18.76 36.29 -10.17
N GLU A 215 18.08 35.21 -9.75
CA GLU A 215 16.70 34.89 -10.13
C GLU A 215 15.73 36.00 -9.70
N LYS A 216 15.87 36.55 -8.48
CA LYS A 216 15.08 37.70 -8.00
C LYS A 216 15.32 38.99 -8.78
N LYS A 217 16.55 39.22 -9.26
CA LYS A 217 16.87 40.37 -10.15
C LYS A 217 16.27 40.19 -11.55
N ALA A 218 16.17 38.95 -12.04
CA ALA A 218 15.53 38.66 -13.31
C ALA A 218 14.00 38.82 -13.24
N GLU A 219 13.35 38.42 -12.14
CA GLU A 219 11.90 38.61 -11.92
C GLU A 219 11.50 40.08 -11.69
N THR A 220 12.42 40.94 -11.26
CA THR A 220 12.17 42.38 -11.09
C THR A 220 12.45 43.21 -12.34
N THR A 221 12.84 42.58 -13.45
CA THR A 221 13.17 43.27 -14.71
C THR A 221 12.31 42.79 -15.88
N GLU A 222 11.00 43.02 -15.80
CA GLU A 222 10.12 43.22 -16.97
C GLU A 222 9.31 44.52 -16.79
N PRO A 223 8.94 45.23 -17.87
CA PRO A 223 9.04 46.68 -17.94
C PRO A 223 7.76 47.41 -17.47
N GLU A 224 7.89 48.28 -16.47
CA GLU A 224 6.93 49.36 -16.27
C GLU A 224 7.52 50.69 -16.76
N GLU A 225 6.94 51.19 -17.85
CA GLU A 225 6.98 52.59 -18.24
C GLU A 225 6.42 53.48 -17.10
N ALA A 226 7.06 54.63 -16.95
CA ALA A 226 6.61 55.83 -16.22
C ALA A 226 6.60 55.77 -14.69
N LEU A 227 7.58 56.43 -14.06
CA LEU A 227 7.39 57.80 -13.54
C LEU A 227 8.72 58.37 -13.03
N THR A 228 8.90 59.63 -13.37
CA THR A 228 10.02 60.53 -13.10
C THR A 228 10.12 60.97 -11.64
N GLU A 229 11.35 61.37 -11.29
CA GLU A 229 11.73 62.37 -10.28
C GLU A 229 11.55 61.99 -8.79
N GLU A 230 12.67 61.57 -8.17
CA GLU A 230 13.22 62.37 -7.07
C GLU A 230 14.73 62.17 -6.92
N GLN A 231 15.41 63.30 -6.77
CA GLN A 231 16.85 63.53 -6.75
C GLN A 231 17.53 63.15 -5.44
N GLU A 232 18.81 62.77 -5.58
CA GLU A 232 19.97 63.24 -4.81
C GLU A 232 19.96 63.14 -3.26
N LYS A 233 20.93 62.39 -2.72
CA LYS A 233 22.17 63.02 -2.21
C LYS A 233 23.24 62.03 -1.74
N ALA A 234 24.46 62.38 -2.16
CA ALA A 234 25.74 62.26 -1.47
C ALA A 234 26.41 60.87 -1.39
N GLU A 235 27.20 60.61 -2.44
CA GLU A 235 28.57 60.13 -2.27
C GLU A 235 29.34 61.00 -1.28
N GLU A 236 29.92 60.40 -0.23
CA GLU A 236 31.26 60.74 0.25
C GLU A 236 31.81 59.65 1.18
N GLN A 237 33.10 59.37 0.99
CA GLN A 237 34.01 58.55 1.82
C GLN A 237 34.11 57.05 1.50
N VAL A 238 34.87 56.77 0.44
CA VAL A 238 35.84 55.68 0.41
C VAL A 238 37.17 56.22 0.96
N ALA A 239 37.66 55.69 2.08
CA ALA A 239 39.08 55.39 2.30
C ALA A 239 39.33 54.74 3.68
N GLU A 240 39.82 53.49 3.60
CA GLU A 240 40.81 52.86 4.48
C GLU A 240 40.45 52.57 5.95
N GLN A 241 40.21 51.29 6.24
CA GLN A 241 41.18 50.53 7.05
C GLN A 241 41.00 49.01 6.88
N ASP A 242 42.07 48.37 6.41
CA ASP A 242 42.40 46.99 6.73
C ASP A 242 42.29 46.78 8.24
N THR A 243 41.37 45.93 8.66
CA THR A 243 41.56 45.08 9.83
C THR A 243 40.83 43.78 9.58
N VAL A 244 41.61 42.73 9.42
CA VAL A 244 41.23 41.36 9.73
C VAL A 244 40.64 41.38 11.14
N SER A 245 39.33 41.22 11.26
CA SER A 245 38.70 40.81 12.51
C SER A 245 38.13 39.42 12.31
N GLU A 246 38.85 38.45 12.87
CA GLU A 246 38.29 37.17 13.28
C GLU A 246 36.99 37.43 14.05
N GLN A 247 35.85 37.11 13.44
CA GLN A 247 34.61 36.88 14.15
C GLN A 247 34.16 35.46 13.82
N GLU A 248 34.80 34.52 14.52
CA GLU A 248 34.13 33.30 14.95
C GLU A 248 33.04 33.69 15.97
N SER A 249 31.94 34.28 15.50
CA SER A 249 30.67 34.24 16.22
C SER A 249 29.93 33.00 15.71
N SER A 250 29.72 32.05 16.61
CA SER A 250 29.21 30.73 16.25
C SER A 250 27.83 30.84 15.58
N LEU A 251 27.74 30.30 14.36
CA LEU A 251 26.50 30.04 13.60
C LEU A 251 25.38 29.41 14.46
N LEU A 252 25.77 28.73 15.55
CA LEU A 252 24.88 28.10 16.50
C LEU A 252 24.19 29.07 17.48
N ALA A 253 24.84 30.19 17.85
CA ALA A 253 24.25 31.17 18.76
C ALA A 253 23.05 31.90 18.12
N GLU A 254 23.06 32.05 16.80
CA GLU A 254 21.92 32.59 16.03
C GLU A 254 20.82 31.54 15.80
N LEU A 255 21.16 30.25 15.70
CA LEU A 255 20.20 29.15 15.60
C LEU A 255 19.40 28.92 16.90
N GLU A 256 19.99 29.16 18.06
CA GLU A 256 19.28 29.07 19.36
C GLU A 256 18.33 30.25 19.61
N ALA A 257 18.62 31.44 19.06
CA ALA A 257 17.75 32.62 19.15
C ALA A 257 16.49 32.50 18.25
N ALA A 258 16.53 31.67 17.21
CA ALA A 258 15.45 31.48 16.23
C ALA A 258 14.31 30.54 16.72
N GLY A 259 14.38 30.03 17.95
CA GLY A 259 13.38 29.12 18.53
C GLY A 259 12.12 29.79 19.10
N ASP A 260 12.06 31.13 19.15
CA ASP A 260 10.97 31.87 19.81
C ASP A 260 9.95 32.43 18.80
N THR A 261 8.66 32.09 18.96
CA THR A 261 7.56 32.44 18.02
C THR A 261 7.08 33.89 18.19
N THR A 262 7.98 34.85 18.08
CA THR A 262 7.68 36.29 18.00
C THR A 262 7.84 36.81 16.58
N GLN A 263 7.24 37.96 16.24
CA GLN A 263 7.36 38.58 14.91
C GLN A 263 8.82 38.88 14.54
N ALA A 264 9.67 39.17 15.52
CA ALA A 264 11.12 39.33 15.34
C ALA A 264 11.83 38.02 14.96
N GLY A 265 11.47 36.89 15.60
CA GLY A 265 12.03 35.58 15.27
C GLY A 265 11.64 35.05 13.87
N LEU A 266 10.51 35.50 13.32
CA LEU A 266 10.09 35.17 11.95
C LEU A 266 10.90 35.94 10.89
N ASP A 267 11.20 37.21 11.14
CA ASP A 267 12.04 38.03 10.27
C ASP A 267 13.50 37.52 10.29
N ASP A 268 14.01 37.11 11.46
CA ASP A 268 15.34 36.51 11.61
C ASP A 268 15.45 35.16 10.90
N LEU A 269 14.41 34.31 10.95
CA LEU A 269 14.38 33.04 10.23
C LEU A 269 14.33 33.23 8.70
N GLU A 270 13.64 34.27 8.22
CA GLU A 270 13.58 34.58 6.79
C GLU A 270 14.90 35.17 6.28
N ASN A 271 15.58 35.96 7.09
CA ASN A 271 16.92 36.48 6.80
C ASN A 271 17.96 35.36 6.80
N PHE A 272 17.91 34.45 7.79
CA PHE A 272 18.78 33.26 7.82
C PHE A 272 18.58 32.37 6.59
N ARG A 273 17.34 32.16 6.14
CA ARG A 273 17.04 31.42 4.91
C ARG A 273 17.58 32.07 3.64
N LYS A 274 17.67 33.40 3.61
CA LYS A 274 18.26 34.17 2.49
C LYS A 274 19.78 34.10 2.49
N GLU A 275 20.39 34.09 3.67
CA GLU A 275 21.84 34.07 3.82
C GLU A 275 22.43 32.65 3.71
N PHE A 276 21.71 31.64 4.21
CA PHE A 276 22.11 30.24 4.22
C PHE A 276 21.03 29.31 3.63
N PRO A 277 20.76 29.39 2.31
CA PRO A 277 19.67 28.64 1.68
C PRO A 277 19.82 27.11 1.74
N LEU A 278 21.06 26.58 1.76
CA LEU A 278 21.32 25.16 1.92
C LEU A 278 21.24 24.74 3.39
N PHE A 279 21.84 25.50 4.30
CA PHE A 279 21.87 25.13 5.72
C PHE A 279 20.52 25.33 6.42
N ALA A 280 19.65 26.18 5.88
CA ALA A 280 18.27 26.30 6.33
C ALA A 280 17.43 25.03 6.14
N VAL A 281 17.85 24.12 5.25
CA VAL A 281 17.17 22.84 4.98
C VAL A 281 18.03 21.62 5.34
N LEU A 282 19.34 21.80 5.50
CA LEU A 282 20.30 20.77 5.90
C LEU A 282 21.17 21.31 7.03
N ASN A 283 20.86 20.93 8.27
CA ASN A 283 21.66 21.35 9.42
C ASN A 283 23.02 20.63 9.39
N PRO A 284 24.17 21.32 9.32
CA PRO A 284 25.47 20.68 9.26
C PRO A 284 25.75 19.83 10.52
N SER A 285 26.57 18.79 10.37
CA SER A 285 26.91 17.92 11.49
C SER A 285 28.01 18.55 12.38
N THR A 286 27.60 19.47 13.26
CA THR A 286 28.47 20.19 14.20
C THR A 286 27.97 20.06 15.64
N ASP A 287 28.88 20.16 16.61
CA ASP A 287 28.54 20.24 18.03
C ASP A 287 28.03 21.64 18.43
N GLN A 288 27.68 21.82 19.71
CA GLN A 288 27.15 23.09 20.23
C GLN A 288 28.15 24.27 20.14
N GLN A 289 29.42 23.98 19.88
CA GLN A 289 30.51 24.96 19.78
C GLN A 289 30.91 25.20 18.32
N GLY A 290 30.21 24.58 17.37
CA GLY A 290 30.48 24.69 15.93
C GLY A 290 31.61 23.79 15.43
N GLN A 291 32.13 22.88 16.26
CA GLN A 291 33.14 21.91 15.83
C GLN A 291 32.47 20.77 15.06
N LEU A 292 33.08 20.37 13.94
CA LEU A 292 32.56 19.30 13.09
C LEU A 292 32.65 17.94 13.79
N PHE A 293 31.55 17.20 13.83
CA PHE A 293 31.58 15.83 14.31
C PHE A 293 32.46 14.98 13.38
N PRO A 294 33.28 14.06 13.93
CA PRO A 294 34.02 13.10 13.13
C PRO A 294 33.07 12.07 12.52
N GLY A 295 33.43 11.55 11.34
CA GLY A 295 32.65 10.54 10.62
C GLY A 295 32.03 11.07 9.33
N PRO A 296 31.25 10.21 8.64
CA PRO A 296 30.80 10.47 7.28
C PRO A 296 29.45 11.21 7.18
N ALA A 297 28.84 11.53 8.32
CA ALA A 297 27.61 12.29 8.38
C ALA A 297 27.92 13.78 8.22
N ILE A 298 27.43 14.38 7.14
CA ILE A 298 27.73 15.77 6.78
C ILE A 298 26.63 16.75 7.20
N GLY A 299 25.43 16.23 7.48
CA GLY A 299 24.32 17.04 7.97
C GLY A 299 23.07 16.21 8.26
N ILE A 300 22.08 16.86 8.86
CA ILE A 300 20.79 16.30 9.25
C ILE A 300 19.69 17.16 8.62
N ALA A 301 18.74 16.54 7.95
CA ALA A 301 17.57 17.22 7.39
C ALA A 301 16.28 16.60 7.89
N HIS A 302 15.23 17.42 7.99
CA HIS A 302 13.89 16.94 8.25
C HIS A 302 13.37 16.17 7.01
N SER A 303 12.54 15.14 7.22
CA SER A 303 11.99 14.26 6.17
C SER A 303 11.44 15.03 4.96
N LYS A 304 10.69 16.10 5.24
CA LYS A 304 10.12 17.04 4.28
C LYS A 304 11.13 17.77 3.39
N ASP A 305 12.33 18.03 3.90
CA ASP A 305 13.34 18.86 3.25
C ASP A 305 14.34 18.02 2.45
N THR A 306 14.38 16.70 2.66
CA THR A 306 15.27 15.78 1.94
C THR A 306 15.17 15.89 0.41
N ALA A 307 13.95 16.04 -0.13
CA ALA A 307 13.73 16.22 -1.56
C ALA A 307 14.30 17.55 -2.08
N LYS A 308 14.17 18.62 -1.29
CA LYS A 308 14.68 19.95 -1.62
C LYS A 308 16.20 20.01 -1.53
N VAL A 309 16.79 19.34 -0.54
CA VAL A 309 18.25 19.16 -0.44
C VAL A 309 18.77 18.39 -1.65
N ASN A 310 18.10 17.30 -2.06
CA ASN A 310 18.48 16.55 -3.26
C ASN A 310 18.38 17.39 -4.53
N GLU A 311 17.34 18.23 -4.66
CA GLU A 311 17.19 19.16 -5.78
C GLU A 311 18.39 20.11 -5.85
N TYR A 312 18.70 20.78 -4.73
CA TYR A 312 19.82 21.72 -4.64
C TYR A 312 21.15 21.06 -5.00
N LEU A 313 21.47 19.91 -4.40
CA LEU A 313 22.74 19.22 -4.64
C LEU A 313 22.86 18.66 -6.06
N ASN A 314 21.75 18.43 -6.77
CA ASN A 314 21.74 17.91 -8.13
C ASN A 314 21.72 18.98 -9.24
N ARG A 315 21.56 20.28 -8.91
CA ARG A 315 21.68 21.35 -9.92
C ARG A 315 23.08 21.36 -10.52
N GLU A 316 23.18 21.54 -11.85
CA GLU A 316 24.46 21.42 -12.56
C GLU A 316 25.56 22.33 -12.02
N GLN A 317 25.22 23.56 -11.64
CA GLN A 317 26.15 24.57 -11.13
C GLN A 317 26.68 24.23 -9.72
N ILE A 318 25.94 23.45 -8.95
CA ILE A 318 26.31 23.03 -7.59
C ILE A 318 27.04 21.70 -7.64
N LYS A 319 26.58 20.78 -8.49
CA LYS A 319 27.22 19.50 -8.74
C LYS A 319 28.66 19.65 -9.24
N SER A 320 28.99 20.73 -9.95
CA SER A 320 30.37 21.01 -10.39
C SER A 320 31.33 21.45 -9.29
N ILE A 321 30.81 21.86 -8.12
CA ILE A 321 31.62 22.27 -6.94
C ILE A 321 32.19 21.03 -6.24
N PHE A 322 31.43 19.94 -6.24
CA PHE A 322 31.83 18.69 -5.61
C PHE A 322 32.78 17.88 -6.53
N PRO A 323 33.70 17.10 -5.94
CA PRO A 323 34.45 16.09 -6.68
C PRO A 323 33.54 15.14 -7.46
N ARG A 324 33.95 14.72 -8.67
CA ARG A 324 33.13 13.85 -9.54
C ARG A 324 32.86 12.47 -8.94
N ASP A 325 33.72 12.03 -8.02
CA ASP A 325 33.62 10.78 -7.25
C ASP A 325 32.77 10.94 -5.97
N MET A 326 32.26 12.13 -5.66
CA MET A 326 31.41 12.34 -4.48
C MET A 326 29.94 12.11 -4.79
N MET A 327 29.28 11.32 -3.95
CA MET A 327 27.86 11.02 -4.06
C MET A 327 27.18 11.07 -2.69
N PHE A 328 26.01 11.69 -2.63
CA PHE A 328 25.26 11.84 -1.38
C PHE A 328 24.17 10.77 -1.27
N ARG A 329 24.05 10.16 -0.10
CA ARG A 329 22.97 9.22 0.24
C ARG A 329 22.44 9.48 1.64
N TRP A 330 21.14 9.24 1.82
CA TRP A 330 20.47 9.39 3.11
C TRP A 330 20.60 8.12 3.95
N THR A 331 20.62 8.27 5.27
CA THR A 331 20.48 7.13 6.18
C THR A 331 19.09 6.52 6.08
N ALA A 332 19.01 5.20 6.25
CA ALA A 332 17.74 4.48 6.21
C ALA A 332 16.91 4.64 7.49
N LYS A 333 17.57 4.94 8.63
CA LYS A 333 16.94 5.15 9.93
C LYS A 333 16.93 6.64 10.28
N SER A 334 15.86 7.09 10.92
CA SER A 334 15.79 8.42 11.51
C SER A 334 16.71 8.52 12.72
N THR A 335 17.19 9.73 13.00
CA THR A 335 18.03 10.02 14.18
C THR A 335 17.19 10.18 15.44
N ASP A 336 15.91 10.52 15.31
CA ASP A 336 14.96 10.75 16.40
C ASP A 336 13.96 9.59 16.51
N GLN A 337 13.46 9.37 17.75
CA GLN A 337 12.41 8.39 18.03
C GLN A 337 11.07 8.74 17.35
N ALA A 338 10.87 10.00 16.97
CA ALA A 338 9.66 10.45 16.28
C ALA A 338 9.68 10.23 14.76
N GLY A 339 10.82 9.87 14.16
CA GLY A 339 10.91 9.47 12.74
C GLY A 339 11.14 10.60 11.73
N ASN A 340 11.53 11.79 12.18
CA ASN A 340 11.48 13.01 11.36
C ASN A 340 12.82 13.43 10.77
N TYR A 341 13.96 13.05 11.34
CA TYR A 341 15.27 13.57 10.93
C TYR A 341 16.18 12.49 10.35
N TYR A 342 16.78 12.75 9.19
CA TYR A 342 17.65 11.81 8.48
C TYR A 342 19.04 12.42 8.27
N ARG A 343 20.09 11.59 8.36
CA ARG A 343 21.48 12.02 8.14
C ARG A 343 21.83 11.90 6.66
N LEU A 344 22.52 12.91 6.14
CA LEU A 344 23.14 12.87 4.83
C LEU A 344 24.56 12.34 4.97
N ILE A 345 24.92 11.35 4.15
CA ILE A 345 26.22 10.68 4.15
C ILE A 345 26.89 10.94 2.80
N ALA A 346 28.18 11.32 2.84
CA ALA A 346 29.00 11.47 1.64
C ALA A 346 29.75 10.17 1.33
N LEU A 347 29.40 9.56 0.20
CA LEU A 347 30.01 8.34 -0.33
C LEU A 347 31.04 8.69 -1.41
N LYS A 348 32.01 7.79 -1.59
CA LYS A 348 33.12 7.93 -2.54
C LYS A 348 33.06 6.85 -3.61
N ALA A 349 32.85 7.26 -4.85
CA ALA A 349 32.74 6.42 -6.04
C ALA A 349 34.05 6.37 -6.82
N ASN A 350 35.10 5.82 -6.19
CA ASN A 350 36.45 5.71 -6.77
C ASN A 350 36.56 4.74 -7.96
N THR A 351 35.52 3.93 -8.20
CA THR A 351 35.53 2.95 -9.28
C THR A 351 35.30 3.63 -10.62
N ARG A 352 36.04 3.21 -11.65
CA ARG A 352 35.95 3.76 -13.02
C ARG A 352 34.54 3.70 -13.64
N ASP A 353 33.71 2.78 -13.15
CA ASP A 353 32.31 2.58 -13.58
C ASP A 353 31.28 3.24 -12.64
N GLY A 354 31.73 3.97 -11.61
CA GLY A 354 30.85 4.61 -10.62
C GLY A 354 30.07 3.64 -9.73
N ARG A 355 30.49 2.37 -9.67
CA ARG A 355 29.87 1.30 -8.87
C ARG A 355 30.58 1.11 -7.53
N ALA A 356 29.90 0.47 -6.58
CA ALA A 356 30.46 0.11 -5.29
C ALA A 356 31.71 -0.80 -5.45
N PRO A 357 32.77 -0.57 -4.65
CA PRO A 357 33.94 -1.46 -4.62
C PRO A 357 33.64 -2.92 -4.25
N LEU A 358 32.56 -3.16 -3.52
CA LEU A 358 32.12 -4.48 -3.09
C LEU A 358 30.58 -4.53 -3.01
N ASP A 359 30.00 -5.65 -3.42
CA ASP A 359 28.56 -5.92 -3.40
C ASP A 359 28.20 -7.07 -2.44
N GLY A 360 26.91 -7.38 -2.32
CA GLY A 360 26.42 -8.45 -1.47
C GLY A 360 26.74 -9.87 -1.94
N ASP A 361 27.11 -10.06 -3.20
CA ASP A 361 27.37 -11.37 -3.80
C ASP A 361 28.58 -12.09 -3.17
N VAL A 362 29.46 -11.33 -2.54
CA VAL A 362 30.65 -11.88 -1.88
C VAL A 362 30.38 -12.44 -0.48
N ILE A 363 29.20 -12.16 0.10
CA ILE A 363 28.83 -12.63 1.44
C ILE A 363 28.39 -14.10 1.33
N THR A 364 29.10 -14.99 2.04
CA THR A 364 28.79 -16.42 2.06
C THR A 364 27.89 -16.79 3.23
N ASP A 365 28.00 -16.08 4.36
CA ASP A 365 27.13 -16.29 5.51
C ASP A 365 27.05 -15.01 6.36
N ALA A 366 25.90 -14.78 6.99
CA ALA A 366 25.70 -13.73 7.96
C ALA A 366 24.82 -14.26 9.09
N ARG A 367 25.21 -13.97 10.34
CA ARG A 367 24.51 -14.45 11.54
C ARG A 367 24.45 -13.35 12.59
N GLN A 368 23.34 -13.31 13.32
CA GLN A 368 23.25 -12.53 14.54
C GLN A 368 24.18 -13.15 15.59
N ASP A 369 24.97 -12.30 16.24
CA ASP A 369 25.86 -12.61 17.35
C ASP A 369 25.74 -11.52 18.44
N PHE A 370 26.51 -11.63 19.51
CA PHE A 370 26.61 -10.59 20.54
C PHE A 370 28.04 -10.06 20.60
N ASP A 371 28.19 -8.80 20.98
CA ASP A 371 29.52 -8.23 21.23
C ASP A 371 30.30 -9.05 22.29
N GLN A 372 31.62 -8.87 22.37
CA GLN A 372 32.47 -9.60 23.32
C GLN A 372 32.07 -9.42 24.80
N PHE A 373 31.24 -8.41 25.11
CA PHE A 373 30.74 -8.12 26.46
C PHE A 373 29.28 -8.54 26.67
N GLY A 374 28.67 -9.20 25.67
CA GLY A 374 27.34 -9.82 25.71
C GLY A 374 26.14 -8.87 25.79
N SER A 375 26.33 -7.56 25.64
CA SER A 375 25.28 -6.56 25.94
C SER A 375 24.60 -5.98 24.71
N ASN A 376 25.30 -5.89 23.58
CA ASN A 376 24.74 -5.36 22.33
C ASN A 376 24.67 -6.43 21.24
N PRO A 377 23.57 -6.48 20.47
CA PRO A 377 23.47 -7.36 19.32
C PRO A 377 24.40 -6.88 18.20
N GLU A 378 25.11 -7.81 17.55
CA GLU A 378 25.91 -7.54 16.36
C GLU A 378 25.58 -8.55 15.25
N VAL A 379 26.03 -8.26 14.03
CA VAL A 379 25.90 -9.18 12.89
C VAL A 379 27.27 -9.59 12.42
N SER A 380 27.63 -10.85 12.60
CA SER A 380 28.86 -11.42 12.05
C SER A 380 28.64 -11.81 10.59
N MET A 381 29.45 -11.29 9.68
CA MET A 381 29.45 -11.63 8.26
C MET A 381 30.75 -12.31 7.84
N THR A 382 30.63 -13.31 6.96
CA THR A 382 31.74 -14.06 6.36
C THR A 382 31.67 -13.94 4.85
N MET A 383 32.82 -13.71 4.21
CA MET A 383 32.96 -13.50 2.77
C MET A 383 33.69 -14.65 2.08
N ASN A 384 33.49 -14.77 0.77
CA ASN A 384 34.27 -15.65 -0.08
C ASN A 384 35.73 -15.14 -0.24
N SER A 385 36.60 -15.94 -0.85
CA SER A 385 38.03 -15.59 -0.98
C SER A 385 38.33 -14.36 -1.85
N GLU A 386 37.43 -14.01 -2.77
CA GLU A 386 37.58 -12.82 -3.62
C GLU A 386 37.15 -11.56 -2.85
N GLY A 387 35.97 -11.60 -2.24
CA GLY A 387 35.47 -10.55 -1.35
C GLY A 387 36.40 -10.28 -0.18
N ALA A 388 36.97 -11.32 0.44
CA ALA A 388 37.93 -11.17 1.52
C ALA A 388 39.17 -10.35 1.12
N LYS A 389 39.69 -10.54 -0.11
CA LYS A 389 40.84 -9.76 -0.62
C LYS A 389 40.47 -8.32 -0.90
N THR A 390 39.32 -8.09 -1.52
CA THR A 390 38.81 -6.74 -1.80
C THR A 390 38.50 -6.00 -0.51
N TRP A 391 37.87 -6.66 0.46
CA TRP A 391 37.58 -6.15 1.79
C TRP A 391 38.85 -5.87 2.60
N GLN A 392 39.87 -6.73 2.51
CA GLN A 392 41.18 -6.47 3.12
C GLN A 392 41.80 -5.19 2.57
N ARG A 393 41.80 -4.99 1.26
CA ARG A 393 42.31 -3.75 0.65
C ARG A 393 41.49 -2.54 1.09
N LEU A 394 40.15 -2.64 1.03
CA LEU A 394 39.23 -1.57 1.41
C LEU A 394 39.42 -1.15 2.87
N THR A 395 39.53 -2.10 3.79
CA THR A 395 39.74 -1.82 5.22
C THR A 395 41.15 -1.28 5.49
N LYS A 396 42.17 -1.76 4.79
CA LYS A 396 43.55 -1.25 4.90
C LYS A 396 43.68 0.20 4.47
N GLU A 397 42.99 0.59 3.39
CA GLU A 397 43.03 1.95 2.84
C GLU A 397 42.20 2.94 3.68
N ASN A 398 41.27 2.46 4.51
CA ASN A 398 40.31 3.28 5.26
C ASN A 398 40.40 3.11 6.79
N ILE A 399 41.57 2.77 7.34
CA ILE A 399 41.76 2.68 8.80
C ILE A 399 41.46 4.04 9.47
N GLY A 400 40.59 4.04 10.48
CA GLY A 400 40.11 5.25 11.14
C GLY A 400 38.99 5.99 10.40
N LYS A 401 38.63 5.56 9.19
CA LYS A 401 37.52 6.09 8.39
C LYS A 401 36.34 5.11 8.38
N SER A 402 35.16 5.58 7.99
CA SER A 402 33.96 4.75 7.88
C SER A 402 33.85 4.03 6.53
N ILE A 403 33.22 2.85 6.55
CA ILE A 403 32.71 2.19 5.35
C ILE A 403 31.20 2.17 5.46
N ALA A 404 30.50 2.79 4.51
CA ALA A 404 29.05 2.81 4.47
C ALA A 404 28.52 1.52 3.86
N ILE A 405 27.56 0.91 4.56
CA ILE A 405 26.78 -0.23 4.11
C ILE A 405 25.48 0.31 3.54
N VAL A 406 25.33 0.20 2.23
CA VAL A 406 24.23 0.77 1.47
C VAL A 406 23.32 -0.36 1.00
N LEU A 407 22.02 -0.18 1.19
CA LEU A 407 20.98 -1.10 0.73
C LEU A 407 19.93 -0.29 -0.05
N ASP A 408 19.69 -0.66 -1.30
CA ASP A 408 18.79 0.06 -2.22
C ASP A 408 19.13 1.56 -2.36
N GLY A 409 20.41 1.91 -2.30
CA GLY A 409 20.87 3.29 -2.32
C GLY A 409 20.72 4.05 -1.00
N TYR A 410 20.30 3.43 0.11
CA TYR A 410 20.25 4.09 1.42
C TYR A 410 21.29 3.52 2.38
N VAL A 411 21.93 4.39 3.17
CA VAL A 411 22.95 3.97 4.13
C VAL A 411 22.27 3.35 5.36
N ARG A 412 22.47 2.05 5.58
CA ARG A 412 21.93 1.35 6.76
C ARG A 412 22.83 1.53 7.98
N SER A 413 24.13 1.39 7.79
CA SER A 413 25.14 1.57 8.81
C SER A 413 26.44 2.08 8.20
N PHE A 414 27.29 2.70 9.00
CA PHE A 414 28.57 3.26 8.55
C PHE A 414 29.67 3.04 9.61
N PRO A 415 29.97 1.79 9.98
CA PRO A 415 30.96 1.49 11.01
C PRO A 415 32.35 2.01 10.63
N THR A 416 33.11 2.44 11.64
CA THR A 416 34.49 2.88 11.49
C THR A 416 35.44 1.69 11.47
N VAL A 417 36.36 1.67 10.52
CA VAL A 417 37.36 0.60 10.40
C VAL A 417 38.44 0.78 11.46
N GLN A 418 38.58 -0.18 12.36
CA GLN A 418 39.59 -0.14 13.43
C GLN A 418 40.94 -0.71 12.99
N ASN A 419 40.93 -1.83 12.27
CA ASN A 419 42.13 -2.56 11.84
C ASN A 419 41.91 -3.16 10.44
N GLU A 420 42.99 -3.51 9.74
CA GLU A 420 42.95 -4.28 8.50
C GLU A 420 42.32 -5.67 8.73
N ILE A 421 41.33 -6.04 7.91
CA ILE A 421 40.60 -7.31 8.04
C ILE A 421 41.00 -8.25 6.88
N SER A 422 41.94 -9.16 7.13
CA SER A 422 42.46 -10.10 6.12
C SER A 422 41.73 -11.44 6.05
N GLY A 423 40.90 -11.76 7.05
CA GLY A 423 40.24 -13.07 7.18
C GLY A 423 38.86 -13.19 6.54
N GLY A 424 38.34 -12.13 5.90
CA GLY A 424 37.00 -12.13 5.30
C GLY A 424 35.84 -12.24 6.30
N ARG A 425 36.11 -12.15 7.61
CA ARG A 425 35.11 -12.14 8.68
C ARG A 425 35.09 -10.77 9.35
N SER A 426 33.90 -10.20 9.50
CA SER A 426 33.71 -8.90 10.15
C SER A 426 32.40 -8.88 10.94
N SER A 427 32.27 -7.95 11.88
CA SER A 427 31.03 -7.73 12.62
C SER A 427 30.50 -6.32 12.40
N ILE A 428 29.18 -6.20 12.28
CA ILE A 428 28.45 -4.94 12.20
C ILE A 428 27.82 -4.70 13.56
N THR A 429 28.27 -3.65 14.23
CA THR A 429 27.85 -3.24 15.57
C THR A 429 26.91 -2.03 15.52
N GLY A 430 26.34 -1.65 16.68
CA GLY A 430 25.46 -0.47 16.79
C GLY A 430 23.98 -0.72 16.47
N LEU A 431 23.55 -1.98 16.55
CA LEU A 431 22.15 -2.39 16.38
C LEU A 431 21.44 -2.29 17.74
N GLU A 432 20.21 -1.80 17.76
CA GLU A 432 19.49 -1.52 19.01
C GLU A 432 18.73 -2.75 19.52
N THR A 433 18.31 -3.64 18.61
CA THR A 433 17.48 -4.81 18.96
C THR A 433 17.99 -6.11 18.32
N ILE A 434 17.70 -7.23 18.99
CA ILE A 434 18.02 -8.57 18.48
C ILE A 434 17.26 -8.85 17.16
N GLU A 435 16.03 -8.36 17.05
CA GLU A 435 15.21 -8.49 15.84
C GLU A 435 15.85 -7.75 14.67
N GLU A 436 16.34 -6.53 14.89
CA GLU A 436 17.07 -5.75 13.87
C GLU A 436 18.34 -6.47 13.40
N ALA A 437 19.10 -7.06 14.31
CA ALA A 437 20.28 -7.84 13.96
C ALA A 437 19.94 -9.11 13.17
N LYS A 438 18.83 -9.78 13.53
CA LYS A 438 18.34 -10.95 12.80
C LYS A 438 17.88 -10.57 11.40
N ASP A 439 17.15 -9.47 11.25
CA ASP A 439 16.67 -8.97 9.96
C ASP A 439 17.83 -8.53 9.06
N LEU A 440 18.80 -7.79 9.61
CA LEU A 440 19.99 -7.41 8.87
C LEU A 440 20.82 -8.63 8.45
N ALA A 441 21.03 -9.61 9.35
CA ALA A 441 21.72 -10.85 9.01
C ALA A 441 21.01 -11.60 7.87
N ASN A 442 19.67 -11.66 7.89
CA ASN A 442 18.89 -12.28 6.82
C ASN A 442 19.03 -11.54 5.49
N ILE A 443 19.03 -10.20 5.51
CA ILE A 443 19.24 -9.36 4.32
C ILE A 443 20.64 -9.57 3.75
N LEU A 444 21.68 -9.53 4.59
CA LEU A 444 23.08 -9.72 4.19
C LEU A 444 23.33 -11.12 3.64
N LYS A 445 22.74 -12.14 4.27
CA LYS A 445 22.79 -13.53 3.79
C LYS A 445 22.07 -13.71 2.45
N SER A 446 21.01 -12.95 2.24
CA SER A 446 20.25 -12.91 1.00
C SER A 446 20.90 -12.04 -0.08
N GLY A 447 21.97 -11.28 0.24
CA GLY A 447 22.67 -10.37 -0.67
C GLY A 447 23.23 -11.04 -1.93
N LYS A 448 23.26 -12.38 -1.95
CA LYS A 448 23.63 -13.25 -3.08
C LYS A 448 22.47 -13.61 -4.03
N MET A 449 21.21 -13.42 -3.61
CA MET A 449 20.05 -13.94 -4.35
C MET A 449 18.84 -13.00 -4.25
N PRO A 450 18.78 -11.97 -5.11
CA PRO A 450 17.54 -11.25 -5.33
C PRO A 450 16.61 -12.17 -6.12
N ALA A 451 15.59 -12.73 -5.47
CA ALA A 451 14.42 -13.17 -6.22
C ALA A 451 13.60 -11.90 -6.50
N PRO A 452 13.65 -11.32 -7.72
CA PRO A 452 12.88 -10.13 -8.01
C PRO A 452 11.39 -10.44 -7.80
N ALA A 453 10.69 -9.49 -7.18
CA ALA A 453 9.24 -9.56 -7.07
C ALA A 453 8.64 -9.13 -8.41
N ARG A 454 7.82 -9.97 -9.02
CA ARG A 454 7.11 -9.67 -10.27
C ARG A 454 5.68 -9.30 -9.96
N ILE A 455 5.15 -8.28 -10.63
CA ILE A 455 3.75 -7.91 -10.50
C ILE A 455 2.91 -8.87 -11.35
N ILE A 456 2.05 -9.65 -10.70
CA ILE A 456 1.13 -10.59 -11.38
C ILE A 456 -0.31 -10.05 -11.43
N GLN A 457 -0.64 -9.07 -10.59
CA GLN A 457 -1.88 -8.30 -10.65
C GLN A 457 -1.59 -6.87 -10.20
N GLU A 458 -2.18 -5.90 -10.89
CA GLU A 458 -2.07 -4.48 -10.59
C GLU A 458 -3.45 -3.84 -10.75
N GLU A 459 -3.83 -2.97 -9.83
CA GLU A 459 -5.01 -2.13 -9.91
C GLU A 459 -4.64 -0.73 -9.46
N ILE A 460 -4.90 0.24 -10.31
CA ILE A 460 -4.58 1.64 -10.14
C ILE A 460 -5.89 2.40 -10.21
N VAL A 461 -6.16 3.23 -9.21
CA VAL A 461 -7.38 4.05 -9.16
C VAL A 461 -7.00 5.51 -8.92
N GLY A 462 -7.46 6.39 -9.80
CA GLY A 462 -7.25 7.83 -9.67
C GLY A 462 -8.01 8.42 -8.48
N PRO A 463 -7.45 9.43 -7.77
CA PRO A 463 -8.11 10.06 -6.63
C PRO A 463 -9.49 10.68 -6.95
N SER A 464 -9.66 11.17 -8.18
CA SER A 464 -10.91 11.77 -8.65
C SER A 464 -12.05 10.75 -8.71
N LEU A 465 -11.75 9.53 -9.18
CA LEU A 465 -12.72 8.44 -9.24
C LEU A 465 -13.14 7.99 -7.84
N GLY A 466 -12.17 7.91 -6.93
CA GLY A 466 -12.42 7.57 -5.52
C GLY A 466 -13.30 8.59 -4.80
N GLN A 467 -13.04 9.90 -4.98
CA GLN A 467 -13.88 10.95 -4.39
C GLN A 467 -15.33 10.91 -4.92
N GLU A 468 -15.51 10.66 -6.22
CA GLU A 468 -16.83 10.53 -6.84
C GLU A 468 -17.58 9.29 -6.31
N ALA A 469 -16.87 8.17 -6.13
CA ALA A 469 -17.38 6.95 -5.54
C ALA A 469 -17.76 7.14 -4.05
N ILE A 470 -16.93 7.82 -3.26
CA ILE A 470 -17.24 8.17 -1.86
C ILE A 470 -18.53 9.01 -1.81
N LYS A 471 -18.61 10.07 -2.61
CA LYS A 471 -19.76 10.99 -2.60
C LYS A 471 -21.05 10.26 -2.98
N SER A 472 -21.00 9.47 -4.05
CA SER A 472 -22.15 8.68 -4.52
C SER A 472 -22.57 7.59 -3.53
N GLY A 473 -21.59 6.90 -2.94
CA GLY A 473 -21.80 5.90 -1.90
C GLY A 473 -22.41 6.51 -0.64
N LEU A 474 -21.90 7.65 -0.19
CA LEU A 474 -22.42 8.38 0.98
C LEU A 474 -23.84 8.89 0.76
N TYR A 475 -24.16 9.47 -0.41
CA TYR A 475 -25.53 9.88 -0.70
C TYR A 475 -26.49 8.70 -0.76
N SER A 476 -26.09 7.59 -1.38
CA SER A 476 -26.90 6.36 -1.44
C SER A 476 -27.15 5.83 -0.04
N PHE A 477 -26.12 5.82 0.81
CA PHE A 477 -26.19 5.44 2.21
C PHE A 477 -27.13 6.35 3.02
N ILE A 478 -26.96 7.68 2.96
CA ILE A 478 -27.79 8.64 3.70
C ILE A 478 -29.26 8.54 3.26
N LEU A 479 -29.51 8.44 1.95
CA LEU A 479 -30.86 8.32 1.41
C LEU A 479 -31.52 7.01 1.88
N ALA A 480 -30.82 5.87 1.75
CA ALA A 480 -31.33 4.58 2.23
C ALA A 480 -31.59 4.62 3.74
N PHE A 481 -30.68 5.21 4.52
CA PHE A 481 -30.82 5.34 5.96
C PHE A 481 -32.05 6.18 6.36
N ILE A 482 -32.24 7.36 5.76
CA ILE A 482 -33.40 8.21 6.01
C ILE A 482 -34.70 7.53 5.60
N LEU A 483 -34.73 6.85 4.45
CA LEU A 483 -35.90 6.12 3.98
C LEU A 483 -36.29 4.99 4.95
N VAL A 484 -35.32 4.26 5.48
CA VAL A 484 -35.55 3.19 6.45
C VAL A 484 -36.08 3.75 7.78
N LEU A 485 -35.49 4.83 8.30
CA LEU A 485 -36.00 5.50 9.51
C LEU A 485 -37.43 6.01 9.32
N ALA A 486 -37.70 6.67 8.19
CA ALA A 486 -39.03 7.18 7.86
C ALA A 486 -40.05 6.04 7.73
N TYR A 487 -39.64 4.92 7.11
CA TYR A 487 -40.47 3.73 6.99
C TYR A 487 -40.82 3.14 8.37
N MET A 488 -39.84 3.00 9.27
CA MET A 488 -40.07 2.47 10.61
C MET A 488 -40.98 3.35 11.45
N PHE A 489 -40.82 4.67 11.33
CA PHE A 489 -41.70 5.63 12.00
C PHE A 489 -43.13 5.65 11.42
N PHE A 490 -43.27 5.45 10.11
CA PHE A 490 -44.57 5.43 9.43
C PHE A 490 -45.34 4.14 9.69
N PHE A 491 -44.69 2.99 9.50
CA PHE A 491 -45.31 1.67 9.56
C PHE A 491 -45.63 1.25 11.00
N TYR A 492 -44.68 1.45 11.93
CA TYR A 492 -44.86 1.14 13.34
C TYR A 492 -45.32 2.35 14.16
N SER A 493 -45.74 2.12 15.40
CA SER A 493 -46.09 3.23 16.29
C SER A 493 -44.87 4.10 16.58
N ARG A 494 -45.10 5.38 16.94
CA ARG A 494 -44.05 6.34 17.38
C ARG A 494 -43.11 5.80 18.46
N HIS A 495 -43.51 4.81 19.26
CA HIS A 495 -42.66 4.21 20.29
C HIS A 495 -41.83 3.05 19.76
N ALA A 496 -42.46 2.13 19.02
CA ALA A 496 -41.78 0.96 18.47
C ALA A 496 -40.84 1.35 17.32
N GLY A 497 -41.27 2.23 16.42
CA GLY A 497 -40.42 2.82 15.38
C GLY A 497 -39.20 3.52 15.99
N PHE A 498 -39.40 4.38 16.99
CA PHE A 498 -38.29 5.04 17.69
C PHE A 498 -37.30 4.06 18.34
N ALA A 499 -37.80 2.98 18.97
CA ALA A 499 -36.91 1.96 19.54
C ALA A 499 -36.08 1.24 18.47
N ALA A 500 -36.67 0.93 17.31
CA ALA A 500 -35.95 0.36 16.18
C ALA A 500 -34.93 1.33 15.57
N ASP A 501 -35.29 2.62 15.44
CA ASP A 501 -34.40 3.66 14.93
C ASP A 501 -33.18 3.87 15.84
N VAL A 502 -33.39 3.85 17.16
CA VAL A 502 -32.29 3.92 18.14
C VAL A 502 -31.40 2.67 18.04
N ALA A 503 -31.99 1.48 17.86
CA ALA A 503 -31.23 0.26 17.67
C ALA A 503 -30.42 0.30 16.36
N LEU A 504 -30.99 0.84 15.28
CA LEU A 504 -30.32 1.01 14.00
C LEU A 504 -29.17 2.03 14.09
N LEU A 505 -29.37 3.16 14.76
CA LEU A 505 -28.30 4.14 15.02
C LEU A 505 -27.17 3.53 15.85
N THR A 506 -27.52 2.76 16.89
CA THR A 506 -26.55 2.04 17.72
C THR A 506 -25.81 0.97 16.90
N ASN A 507 -26.51 0.29 16.01
CA ASN A 507 -25.92 -0.71 15.11
C ASN A 507 -24.89 -0.05 14.21
N MET A 508 -25.24 1.08 13.59
CA MET A 508 -24.33 1.86 12.74
C MET A 508 -23.07 2.27 13.50
N PHE A 509 -23.23 2.76 14.73
CA PHE A 509 -22.14 3.12 15.60
C PHE A 509 -21.20 1.94 15.87
N PHE A 510 -21.75 0.75 16.16
CA PHE A 510 -20.93 -0.45 16.36
C PHE A 510 -20.25 -0.93 15.09
N VAL A 511 -20.92 -0.91 13.93
CA VAL A 511 -20.29 -1.31 12.66
C VAL A 511 -19.09 -0.44 12.37
N ILE A 512 -19.23 0.89 12.42
CA ILE A 512 -18.14 1.84 12.16
C ILE A 512 -17.05 1.71 13.23
N GLY A 513 -17.42 1.60 14.50
CA GLY A 513 -16.47 1.47 15.60
C GLY A 513 -15.64 0.19 15.56
N ILE A 514 -16.24 -0.95 15.20
CA ILE A 514 -15.53 -2.22 15.04
C ILE A 514 -14.63 -2.18 13.82
N LEU A 515 -15.09 -1.63 12.69
CA LEU A 515 -14.26 -1.49 11.49
C LEU A 515 -13.01 -0.64 11.78
N ALA A 516 -13.18 0.50 12.45
CA ALA A 516 -12.06 1.35 12.86
C ALA A 516 -11.13 0.63 13.86
N SER A 517 -11.68 -0.08 14.85
CA SER A 517 -10.89 -0.80 15.86
C SER A 517 -10.09 -1.98 15.29
N LEU A 518 -10.57 -2.62 14.23
CA LEU A 518 -9.87 -3.73 13.57
C LEU A 518 -8.88 -3.25 12.49
N GLY A 519 -8.83 -1.94 12.21
CA GLY A 519 -8.08 -1.40 11.07
C GLY A 519 -8.59 -1.90 9.73
N ALA A 520 -9.85 -2.35 9.65
CA ALA A 520 -10.42 -2.90 8.44
C ALA A 520 -10.61 -1.81 7.37
N THR A 521 -10.22 -2.11 6.13
CA THR A 521 -10.36 -1.18 5.01
C THR A 521 -11.80 -1.15 4.50
N LEU A 522 -12.38 0.05 4.37
CA LEU A 522 -13.70 0.27 3.80
C LEU A 522 -13.57 0.47 2.29
N THR A 523 -14.06 -0.50 1.51
CA THR A 523 -14.09 -0.45 0.04
C THR A 523 -15.46 -0.01 -0.48
N LEU A 524 -15.59 0.26 -1.78
CA LEU A 524 -16.89 0.57 -2.37
C LEU A 524 -17.89 -0.60 -2.22
N PRO A 525 -17.51 -1.88 -2.46
CA PRO A 525 -18.34 -3.02 -2.06
C PRO A 525 -18.60 -3.06 -0.55
N GLY A 526 -17.63 -2.71 0.29
CA GLY A 526 -17.85 -2.58 1.74
C GLY A 526 -19.00 -1.62 2.08
N ILE A 527 -19.09 -0.46 1.43
CA ILE A 527 -20.22 0.47 1.59
C ILE A 527 -21.54 -0.20 1.19
N ALA A 528 -21.57 -0.97 0.09
CA ALA A 528 -22.76 -1.71 -0.31
C ALA A 528 -23.15 -2.77 0.75
N GLY A 529 -22.18 -3.42 1.39
CA GLY A 529 -22.40 -4.33 2.53
C GLY A 529 -23.03 -3.62 3.74
N ILE A 530 -22.58 -2.40 4.04
CA ILE A 530 -23.20 -1.55 5.07
C ILE A 530 -24.65 -1.20 4.70
N VAL A 531 -24.90 -0.78 3.46
CA VAL A 531 -26.26 -0.45 2.98
C VAL A 531 -27.19 -1.67 3.06
N LEU A 532 -26.69 -2.85 2.68
CA LEU A 532 -27.43 -4.11 2.78
C LEU A 532 -27.76 -4.47 4.24
N THR A 533 -26.78 -4.32 5.15
CA THR A 533 -26.97 -4.60 6.57
C THR A 533 -27.92 -3.62 7.27
N ILE A 534 -28.07 -2.38 6.80
CA ILE A 534 -29.13 -1.46 7.29
C ILE A 534 -30.51 -2.06 7.07
N GLY A 535 -30.78 -2.56 5.85
CA GLY A 535 -32.07 -3.18 5.52
C GLY A 535 -32.34 -4.42 6.37
N MET A 536 -31.34 -5.31 6.50
CA MET A 536 -31.46 -6.53 7.29
C MET A 536 -31.54 -6.28 8.80
N ALA A 537 -30.87 -5.25 9.31
CA ALA A 537 -30.90 -4.92 10.74
C ALA A 537 -32.29 -4.50 11.22
N VAL A 538 -33.09 -3.90 10.32
CA VAL A 538 -34.46 -3.53 10.61
C VAL A 538 -35.41 -4.73 10.52
N ASP A 539 -35.13 -5.72 9.68
CA ASP A 539 -35.95 -6.93 9.53
C ASP A 539 -36.11 -7.71 10.84
N ALA A 540 -35.03 -7.83 11.62
CA ALA A 540 -35.11 -8.45 12.96
C ALA A 540 -36.08 -7.70 13.89
N ASN A 541 -36.09 -6.36 13.83
CA ASN A 541 -37.02 -5.55 14.62
C ASN A 541 -38.47 -5.70 14.15
N VAL A 542 -38.69 -5.74 12.83
CA VAL A 542 -40.00 -6.01 12.20
C VAL A 542 -40.57 -7.34 12.70
N LEU A 543 -39.76 -8.41 12.65
CA LEU A 543 -40.17 -9.75 13.07
C LEU A 543 -40.55 -9.80 14.56
N ILE A 544 -39.76 -9.15 15.43
CA ILE A 544 -40.09 -9.01 16.85
C ILE A 544 -41.40 -8.24 17.02
N PHE A 545 -41.58 -7.11 16.32
CA PHE A 545 -42.74 -6.25 16.51
C PHE A 545 -44.04 -6.90 16.04
N GLU A 546 -44.01 -7.60 14.90
CA GLU A 546 -45.16 -8.39 14.44
C GLU A 546 -45.49 -9.50 15.44
N ARG A 547 -44.47 -10.21 15.94
CA ARG A 547 -44.70 -11.26 16.94
C ARG A 547 -45.28 -10.69 18.24
N VAL A 548 -44.82 -9.54 18.71
CA VAL A 548 -45.41 -8.86 19.88
C VAL A 548 -46.85 -8.42 19.60
N GLN A 549 -47.16 -7.96 18.39
CA GLN A 549 -48.53 -7.61 17.99
C GLN A 549 -49.45 -8.83 17.99
N ASP A 550 -49.02 -9.98 17.48
CA ASP A 550 -49.79 -11.23 17.54
C ASP A 550 -50.15 -11.62 18.98
N GLU A 551 -49.19 -11.53 19.90
CA GLU A 551 -49.39 -11.85 21.31
C GLU A 551 -50.33 -10.82 22.00
N LEU A 552 -50.26 -9.54 21.62
CA LEU A 552 -51.20 -8.51 22.07
C LEU A 552 -52.63 -8.76 21.55
N TYR A 553 -52.77 -9.16 20.29
CA TYR A 553 -54.07 -9.49 19.69
C TYR A 553 -54.66 -10.78 20.26
N ALA A 554 -53.83 -11.70 20.75
CA ALA A 554 -54.26 -12.86 21.53
C ALA A 554 -54.78 -12.48 22.94
N GLY A 555 -54.78 -11.20 23.30
CA GLY A 555 -55.32 -10.69 24.56
C GLY A 555 -54.33 -10.64 25.72
N LYS A 556 -53.03 -10.90 25.47
CA LYS A 556 -52.01 -10.82 26.52
C LYS A 556 -51.72 -9.37 26.91
N GLY A 557 -51.38 -9.16 28.19
CA GLY A 557 -50.91 -7.85 28.67
C GLY A 557 -49.55 -7.48 28.06
N ILE A 558 -49.29 -6.18 27.88
CA ILE A 558 -48.10 -5.64 27.18
C ILE A 558 -46.76 -6.22 27.65
N LYS A 559 -46.59 -6.45 28.95
CA LYS A 559 -45.35 -7.01 29.53
C LYS A 559 -45.15 -8.47 29.12
N LEU A 560 -46.21 -9.27 29.15
CA LEU A 560 -46.17 -10.67 28.75
C LEU A 560 -46.03 -10.79 27.22
N ALA A 561 -46.75 -9.98 26.47
CA ALA A 561 -46.67 -9.95 25.00
C ALA A 561 -45.27 -9.59 24.50
N ILE A 562 -44.58 -8.63 25.14
CA ILE A 562 -43.17 -8.32 24.83
C ILE A 562 -42.28 -9.53 25.17
N SER A 563 -42.40 -10.12 26.35
CA SER A 563 -41.57 -11.27 26.73
C SER A 563 -41.73 -12.47 25.78
N ASP A 564 -42.97 -12.84 25.48
CA ASP A 564 -43.29 -13.96 24.60
C ASP A 564 -42.96 -13.65 23.13
N GLY A 565 -43.15 -12.40 22.70
CA GLY A 565 -42.80 -11.94 21.36
C GLY A 565 -41.31 -12.12 21.07
N TYR A 566 -40.43 -11.68 21.97
CA TYR A 566 -38.98 -11.89 21.83
C TYR A 566 -38.61 -13.38 21.88
N LYS A 567 -39.21 -14.15 22.80
CA LYS A 567 -38.92 -15.58 22.92
C LYS A 567 -39.24 -16.36 21.64
N ASN A 568 -40.37 -16.04 21.01
CA ASN A 568 -40.84 -16.72 19.81
C ASN A 568 -40.17 -16.20 18.52
N ALA A 569 -39.79 -14.92 18.48
CA ALA A 569 -39.07 -14.34 17.35
C ALA A 569 -37.59 -14.77 17.29
N TYR A 570 -36.99 -15.11 18.44
CA TYR A 570 -35.55 -15.39 18.58
C TYR A 570 -35.02 -16.46 17.62
N SER A 571 -35.72 -17.61 17.50
CA SER A 571 -35.30 -18.70 16.62
C SER A 571 -35.28 -18.26 15.15
N ALA A 572 -36.35 -17.62 14.69
CA ALA A 572 -36.47 -17.20 13.29
C ALA A 572 -35.39 -16.16 12.91
N ILE A 573 -35.06 -15.25 13.83
CA ILE A 573 -34.02 -14.23 13.61
C ILE A 573 -32.65 -14.87 13.53
N ILE A 574 -32.33 -15.78 14.45
CA ILE A 574 -31.05 -16.48 14.42
C ILE A 574 -30.93 -17.33 13.16
N ASP A 575 -31.97 -18.09 12.80
CA ASP A 575 -31.93 -18.95 11.61
C ASP A 575 -31.67 -18.12 10.33
N GLY A 576 -32.34 -16.97 10.17
CA GLY A 576 -32.13 -16.09 9.01
C GLY A 576 -30.77 -15.38 9.00
N GLN A 577 -30.27 -14.96 10.16
CA GLN A 577 -28.98 -14.26 10.25
C GLN A 577 -27.79 -15.22 10.18
N VAL A 578 -27.89 -16.43 10.76
CA VAL A 578 -26.82 -17.44 10.72
C VAL A 578 -26.60 -17.96 9.29
N THR A 579 -27.66 -18.17 8.52
CA THR A 579 -27.53 -18.57 7.10
C THR A 579 -26.81 -17.50 6.27
N THR A 580 -27.15 -16.24 6.49
CA THR A 580 -26.46 -15.11 5.83
C THR A 580 -25.02 -14.96 6.33
N LEU A 581 -24.77 -15.19 7.63
CA LEU A 581 -23.44 -15.17 8.23
C LEU A 581 -22.53 -16.26 7.65
N LEU A 582 -23.04 -17.48 7.47
CA LEU A 582 -22.29 -18.58 6.84
C LEU A 582 -21.87 -18.21 5.41
N THR A 583 -22.78 -17.62 4.64
CA THR A 583 -22.46 -17.09 3.30
C THR A 583 -21.37 -16.02 3.38
N GLY A 584 -21.47 -15.09 4.34
CA GLY A 584 -20.44 -14.09 4.59
C GLY A 584 -19.08 -14.69 4.94
N ILE A 585 -19.03 -15.74 5.76
CA ILE A 585 -17.79 -16.44 6.13
C ILE A 585 -17.15 -17.12 4.91
N ILE A 586 -17.95 -17.76 4.06
CA ILE A 586 -17.46 -18.37 2.81
C ILE A 586 -16.87 -17.29 1.91
N LEU A 587 -17.55 -16.16 1.74
CA LEU A 587 -17.05 -15.01 0.97
C LEU A 587 -15.79 -14.39 1.59
N TYR A 588 -15.64 -14.42 2.92
CA TYR A 588 -14.43 -13.91 3.59
C TYR A 588 -13.21 -14.82 3.39
N ILE A 589 -13.43 -16.14 3.36
CA ILE A 589 -12.35 -17.14 3.21
C ILE A 589 -11.89 -17.25 1.76
N PHE A 590 -12.84 -17.31 0.81
CA PHE A 590 -12.56 -17.53 -0.61
C PHE A 590 -12.65 -16.26 -1.47
N GLY A 591 -13.10 -15.14 -0.91
CA GLY A 591 -13.14 -13.87 -1.62
C GLY A 591 -11.78 -13.17 -1.56
N SER A 592 -11.40 -12.56 -2.67
CA SER A 592 -10.19 -11.74 -2.79
C SER A 592 -10.52 -10.24 -2.91
N GLY A 593 -9.56 -9.39 -2.55
CA GLY A 593 -9.63 -7.94 -2.72
C GLY A 593 -10.96 -7.30 -2.24
N PRO A 594 -11.73 -6.63 -3.12
CA PRO A 594 -12.95 -5.94 -2.73
C PRO A 594 -14.06 -6.85 -2.15
N ILE A 595 -14.13 -8.12 -2.55
CA ILE A 595 -15.14 -9.08 -2.05
C ILE A 595 -14.92 -9.38 -0.58
N LYS A 596 -13.66 -9.50 -0.14
CA LYS A 596 -13.30 -9.69 1.27
C LYS A 596 -13.71 -8.47 2.12
N GLY A 597 -13.57 -7.26 1.59
CA GLY A 597 -14.07 -6.03 2.21
C GLY A 597 -15.60 -6.04 2.39
N PHE A 598 -16.34 -6.41 1.34
CA PHE A 598 -17.80 -6.62 1.43
C PHE A 598 -18.16 -7.65 2.51
N ALA A 599 -17.52 -8.83 2.49
CA ALA A 599 -17.79 -9.90 3.45
C ALA A 599 -17.51 -9.46 4.90
N THR A 600 -16.43 -8.72 5.14
CA THR A 600 -16.06 -8.20 6.46
C THR A 600 -17.15 -7.26 7.01
N THR A 601 -17.60 -6.29 6.20
CA THR A 601 -18.68 -5.38 6.60
C THR A 601 -20.01 -6.09 6.82
N LEU A 602 -20.32 -7.10 5.99
CA LEU A 602 -21.51 -7.93 6.12
C LEU A 602 -21.51 -8.73 7.42
N ILE A 603 -20.41 -9.43 7.73
CA ILE A 603 -20.26 -10.24 8.95
C ILE A 603 -20.41 -9.36 10.20
N ILE A 604 -19.67 -8.24 10.25
CA ILE A 604 -19.74 -7.30 11.39
C ILE A 604 -21.17 -6.78 11.53
N GLY A 605 -21.78 -6.31 10.43
CA GLY A 605 -23.14 -5.78 10.44
C GLY A 605 -24.21 -6.79 10.86
N ILE A 606 -24.07 -8.06 10.48
CA ILE A 606 -24.97 -9.13 10.94
C ILE A 606 -24.82 -9.36 12.44
N LEU A 607 -23.59 -9.51 12.95
CA LEU A 607 -23.34 -9.75 14.37
C LEU A 607 -23.82 -8.59 15.25
N THR A 608 -23.53 -7.35 14.85
CA THR A 608 -23.97 -6.15 15.57
C THR A 608 -25.48 -5.93 15.44
N SER A 609 -26.09 -6.26 14.30
CA SER A 609 -27.54 -6.16 14.13
C SER A 609 -28.29 -7.15 15.03
N LEU A 610 -27.80 -8.39 15.14
CA LEU A 610 -28.38 -9.39 16.04
C LEU A 610 -28.36 -8.90 17.49
N PHE A 611 -27.21 -8.36 17.91
CA PHE A 611 -27.07 -7.79 19.25
C PHE A 611 -28.01 -6.60 19.47
N THR A 612 -28.03 -5.63 18.56
CA THR A 612 -28.83 -4.41 18.72
C THR A 612 -30.34 -4.68 18.64
N ALA A 613 -30.79 -5.51 17.71
CA ALA A 613 -32.20 -5.83 17.53
C ALA A 613 -32.78 -6.63 18.71
N ILE A 614 -31.97 -7.47 19.38
CA ILE A 614 -32.45 -8.30 20.50
C ILE A 614 -32.23 -7.62 21.85
N PHE A 615 -31.09 -6.96 22.04
CA PHE A 615 -30.69 -6.45 23.35
C PHE A 615 -31.10 -5.00 23.57
N ILE A 616 -30.77 -4.09 22.64
CA ILE A 616 -30.98 -2.65 22.80
C ILE A 616 -32.47 -2.31 22.82
N THR A 617 -33.23 -2.83 21.86
CA THR A 617 -34.71 -2.66 21.82
C THR A 617 -35.38 -3.21 23.08
N ARG A 618 -34.94 -4.38 23.57
CA ARG A 618 -35.47 -5.00 24.79
C ARG A 618 -35.19 -4.17 26.04
N ILE A 619 -34.01 -3.56 26.13
CA ILE A 619 -33.68 -2.62 27.21
C ILE A 619 -34.60 -1.40 27.15
N ILE A 620 -34.79 -0.80 25.97
CA ILE A 620 -35.66 0.37 25.79
C ILE A 620 -37.10 0.05 26.22
N PHE A 621 -37.66 -1.07 25.77
CA PHE A 621 -39.02 -1.45 26.17
C PHE A 621 -39.12 -1.81 27.65
N SER A 622 -38.15 -2.53 28.22
CA SER A 622 -38.13 -2.88 29.64
C SER A 622 -38.07 -1.63 30.52
N TRP A 623 -37.25 -0.65 30.13
CA TRP A 623 -37.14 0.64 30.80
C TRP A 623 -38.44 1.46 30.71
N TRP A 624 -39.09 1.51 29.55
CA TRP A 624 -40.39 2.17 29.41
C TRP A 624 -41.51 1.49 30.21
N LEU A 625 -41.51 0.16 30.28
CA LEU A 625 -42.45 -0.60 31.11
C LEU A 625 -42.28 -0.31 32.60
N GLN A 626 -41.03 -0.22 33.08
CA GLN A 626 -40.74 0.14 34.48
C GLN A 626 -41.23 1.55 34.83
N ARG A 627 -41.23 2.48 33.87
CA ARG A 627 -41.76 3.85 34.01
C ARG A 627 -43.27 3.97 33.75
N ASN A 628 -44.01 2.85 33.65
CA ASN A 628 -45.45 2.83 33.36
C ASN A 628 -45.86 3.60 32.09
N LYS A 629 -44.97 3.71 31.09
CA LYS A 629 -45.35 4.32 29.80
C LYS A 629 -46.28 3.39 29.02
N LYS A 630 -47.31 3.96 28.38
CA LYS A 630 -48.23 3.24 27.49
C LYS A 630 -47.55 3.00 26.13
N ILE A 631 -46.94 1.83 25.98
CA ILE A 631 -46.28 1.42 24.72
C ILE A 631 -47.33 0.95 23.73
N LYS A 632 -47.25 1.43 22.49
CA LYS A 632 -48.03 0.92 21.36
C LYS A 632 -47.07 0.33 20.34
N PHE A 633 -47.47 -0.71 19.61
CA PHE A 633 -46.65 -1.32 18.56
C PHE A 633 -47.18 -0.97 17.16
N SER A 634 -48.49 -0.82 16.99
CA SER A 634 -49.10 -0.42 15.72
C SER A 634 -49.45 1.07 15.66
N ASN A 635 -49.41 1.64 14.45
CA ASN A 635 -49.94 2.96 14.13
C ASN A 635 -51.41 2.80 13.70
N PRO A 636 -52.35 3.65 14.16
CA PRO A 636 -53.76 3.56 13.78
C PRO A 636 -54.04 3.44 12.28
N LYS A 637 -53.18 4.05 11.44
CA LYS A 637 -53.33 4.01 9.97
C LYS A 637 -52.87 2.68 9.35
N THR A 638 -51.93 1.97 9.98
CA THR A 638 -51.29 0.77 9.42
C THR A 638 -51.71 -0.53 10.11
N ALA A 639 -52.30 -0.45 11.30
CA ALA A 639 -52.64 -1.58 12.18
C ALA A 639 -53.49 -2.69 11.52
N ASN A 640 -54.21 -2.41 10.43
CA ASN A 640 -55.10 -3.36 9.77
C ASN A 640 -54.77 -3.60 8.29
N ILE A 641 -53.66 -3.06 7.74
CA ILE A 641 -53.39 -3.07 6.29
C ILE A 641 -53.25 -4.49 5.71
N LEU A 642 -52.84 -5.49 6.51
CA LEU A 642 -52.69 -6.89 6.06
C LEU A 642 -53.41 -7.90 6.97
N ARG A 643 -54.25 -7.44 7.88
CA ARG A 643 -54.90 -8.31 8.87
C ARG A 643 -56.06 -9.09 8.23
N ASN A 644 -56.14 -10.39 8.51
CA ASN A 644 -57.16 -11.31 7.96
C ASN A 644 -57.24 -11.34 6.43
N THR A 645 -56.16 -10.95 5.73
CA THR A 645 -56.14 -11.00 4.27
C THR A 645 -55.88 -12.44 3.84
N THR A 646 -56.91 -13.11 3.33
CA THR A 646 -56.82 -14.52 2.89
C THR A 646 -56.52 -14.60 1.39
N ILE A 647 -55.26 -14.43 1.02
CA ILE A 647 -54.82 -14.64 -0.36
C ILE A 647 -54.62 -16.13 -0.61
N ASN A 648 -55.38 -16.71 -1.53
CA ASN A 648 -55.35 -18.14 -1.81
C ASN A 648 -54.20 -18.51 -2.79
N PHE A 649 -52.95 -18.38 -2.33
CA PHE A 649 -51.74 -18.66 -3.11
C PHE A 649 -51.72 -20.09 -3.67
N LEU A 650 -52.23 -21.06 -2.90
CA LEU A 650 -52.26 -22.48 -3.30
C LEU A 650 -53.13 -22.74 -4.54
N ARG A 651 -54.20 -21.97 -4.77
CA ARG A 651 -55.02 -22.08 -5.99
C ARG A 651 -54.24 -21.68 -7.24
N LYS A 652 -53.34 -20.68 -7.11
CA LYS A 652 -52.52 -20.16 -8.23
C LYS A 652 -51.16 -20.85 -8.36
N ARG A 653 -50.81 -21.79 -7.48
CA ARG A 653 -49.49 -22.46 -7.45
C ARG A 653 -49.08 -23.06 -8.80
N LYS A 654 -50.02 -23.70 -9.52
CA LYS A 654 -49.72 -24.31 -10.82
C LYS A 654 -49.31 -23.27 -11.86
N ILE A 655 -50.01 -22.12 -11.88
CA ILE A 655 -49.69 -21.01 -12.79
C ILE A 655 -48.33 -20.42 -12.41
N ALA A 656 -48.09 -20.19 -11.11
CA ALA A 656 -46.81 -19.69 -10.62
C ALA A 656 -45.64 -20.65 -10.97
N TYR A 657 -45.82 -21.96 -10.79
CA TYR A 657 -44.81 -22.97 -11.13
C TYR A 657 -44.54 -23.03 -12.63
N VAL A 658 -45.57 -22.91 -13.48
CA VAL A 658 -45.39 -22.87 -14.93
C VAL A 658 -44.64 -21.60 -15.33
N ILE A 659 -45.01 -20.44 -14.81
CA ILE A 659 -44.34 -19.16 -15.13
C ILE A 659 -42.89 -19.18 -14.63
N SER A 660 -42.66 -19.42 -13.34
CA SER A 660 -41.32 -19.45 -12.75
C SER A 660 -40.46 -20.57 -13.37
N GLY A 661 -41.02 -21.76 -13.57
CA GLY A 661 -40.32 -22.88 -14.21
C GLY A 661 -39.95 -22.59 -15.66
N SER A 662 -40.84 -21.97 -16.43
CA SER A 662 -40.53 -21.56 -17.81
C SER A 662 -39.44 -20.50 -17.85
N LEU A 663 -39.50 -19.49 -16.96
CA LEU A 663 -38.47 -18.47 -16.85
C LEU A 663 -37.12 -19.06 -16.42
N ILE A 664 -37.09 -19.99 -15.46
CA ILE A 664 -35.87 -20.69 -15.05
C ILE A 664 -35.30 -21.49 -16.22
N LEU A 665 -36.12 -22.24 -16.97
CA LEU A 665 -35.68 -23.01 -18.13
C LEU A 665 -35.16 -22.12 -19.26
N ILE A 666 -35.81 -20.98 -19.52
CA ILE A 666 -35.34 -20.00 -20.51
C ILE A 666 -34.00 -19.39 -20.06
N SER A 667 -33.86 -19.04 -18.79
CA SER A 667 -32.61 -18.49 -18.24
C SER A 667 -31.48 -19.52 -18.29
N LEU A 668 -31.72 -20.77 -17.87
CA LEU A 668 -30.74 -21.86 -17.96
C LEU A 668 -30.37 -22.18 -19.42
N GLY A 669 -31.36 -22.21 -20.32
CA GLY A 669 -31.14 -22.38 -21.75
C GLY A 669 -30.32 -21.24 -22.35
N SER A 670 -30.59 -19.99 -21.95
CA SER A 670 -29.78 -18.83 -22.36
C SER A 670 -28.35 -18.92 -21.85
N ILE A 671 -28.15 -19.33 -20.60
CA ILE A 671 -26.80 -19.55 -20.02
C ILE A 671 -26.06 -20.65 -20.79
N ALA A 672 -26.73 -21.77 -21.11
CA ALA A 672 -26.12 -22.88 -21.84
C ALA A 672 -25.77 -22.54 -23.30
N LEU A 673 -26.60 -21.74 -23.97
CA LEU A 673 -26.40 -21.38 -25.38
C LEU A 673 -25.47 -20.17 -25.58
N ARG A 674 -25.55 -19.15 -24.72
CA ARG A 674 -24.77 -17.90 -24.86
C ARG A 674 -23.54 -17.83 -23.95
N GLY A 675 -23.49 -18.61 -22.88
CA GLY A 675 -22.42 -18.54 -21.89
C GLY A 675 -22.43 -17.24 -21.07
N PHE A 676 -21.36 -17.03 -20.31
CA PHE A 676 -21.13 -15.80 -19.54
C PHE A 676 -20.06 -14.92 -20.20
N ASN A 677 -20.30 -13.61 -20.23
CA ASN A 677 -19.26 -12.63 -20.56
C ASN A 677 -18.40 -12.36 -19.33
N TYR A 678 -17.39 -13.20 -19.13
CA TYR A 678 -16.44 -13.09 -18.03
C TYR A 678 -15.64 -11.79 -18.11
N GLY A 679 -15.53 -11.08 -16.98
CA GLY A 679 -14.61 -9.96 -16.81
C GLY A 679 -13.15 -10.40 -16.78
N ILE A 680 -12.23 -9.43 -16.72
CA ILE A 680 -10.79 -9.71 -16.70
C ILE A 680 -10.34 -10.50 -15.47
N ASP A 681 -11.05 -10.41 -14.35
CA ASP A 681 -10.77 -11.22 -13.16
C ASP A 681 -10.85 -12.72 -13.44
N PHE A 682 -11.62 -13.13 -14.45
CA PHE A 682 -11.79 -14.52 -14.85
C PHE A 682 -11.07 -14.86 -16.16
N LYS A 683 -10.93 -13.91 -17.10
CA LYS A 683 -10.26 -14.13 -18.40
C LYS A 683 -8.75 -13.85 -18.37
N GLY A 684 -8.29 -13.04 -17.43
CA GLY A 684 -7.00 -12.34 -17.52
C GLY A 684 -7.05 -11.20 -18.54
N GLY A 685 -6.14 -10.25 -18.42
CA GLY A 685 -6.02 -9.12 -19.36
C GLY A 685 -5.84 -7.77 -18.69
N ARG A 686 -6.08 -6.73 -19.47
CA ARG A 686 -5.88 -5.32 -19.09
C ARG A 686 -7.19 -4.57 -19.28
N THR A 687 -7.57 -3.76 -18.30
CA THR A 687 -8.73 -2.88 -18.36
C THR A 687 -8.32 -1.46 -18.02
N TYR A 688 -8.79 -0.51 -18.80
CA TYR A 688 -8.54 0.92 -18.62
C TYR A 688 -9.88 1.64 -18.54
N VAL A 689 -10.02 2.55 -17.58
CA VAL A 689 -11.14 3.48 -17.53
C VAL A 689 -10.61 4.84 -17.94
N VAL A 690 -11.12 5.34 -19.07
CA VAL A 690 -10.68 6.59 -19.69
C VAL A 690 -11.84 7.59 -19.67
N ARG A 691 -11.56 8.82 -19.26
CA ARG A 691 -12.49 9.95 -19.33
C ARG A 691 -12.05 10.87 -20.45
N LEU A 692 -12.90 11.01 -21.47
CA LEU A 692 -12.67 11.86 -22.62
C LEU A 692 -13.34 13.23 -22.41
N ASP A 693 -12.89 14.22 -23.17
CA ASP A 693 -13.41 15.59 -23.08
C ASP A 693 -14.84 15.71 -23.66
N GLN A 694 -15.23 14.78 -24.56
CA GLN A 694 -16.54 14.74 -25.22
C GLN A 694 -17.24 13.39 -25.01
N ASP A 695 -18.57 13.40 -25.15
CA ASP A 695 -19.37 12.18 -25.18
C ASP A 695 -18.99 11.33 -26.41
N VAL A 696 -18.79 10.03 -26.21
CA VAL A 696 -18.39 9.11 -27.28
C VAL A 696 -19.35 7.94 -27.41
N GLN A 697 -19.52 7.44 -28.64
CA GLN A 697 -20.21 6.18 -28.86
C GLN A 697 -19.25 5.02 -28.71
N VAL A 698 -19.66 4.03 -27.91
CA VAL A 698 -18.87 2.82 -27.63
C VAL A 698 -18.43 2.08 -28.89
N ALA A 699 -19.29 2.05 -29.93
CA ALA A 699 -19.01 1.37 -31.19
C ALA A 699 -17.85 2.02 -31.97
N ASP A 700 -17.75 3.35 -31.92
CA ASP A 700 -16.70 4.10 -32.64
C ASP A 700 -15.34 3.85 -31.98
N VAL A 701 -15.30 3.87 -30.64
CA VAL A 701 -14.10 3.56 -29.85
C VAL A 701 -13.66 2.12 -30.13
N GLN A 702 -14.60 1.17 -30.12
CA GLN A 702 -14.29 -0.24 -30.34
C GLN A 702 -13.70 -0.48 -31.73
N SER A 703 -14.28 0.15 -32.75
CA SER A 703 -13.82 0.02 -34.14
C SER A 703 -12.43 0.62 -34.35
N ALA A 704 -12.14 1.75 -33.70
CA ALA A 704 -10.82 2.38 -33.78
C ALA A 704 -9.74 1.52 -33.09
N LEU A 705 -10.04 0.99 -31.91
CA LEU A 705 -9.09 0.17 -31.15
C LEU A 705 -8.90 -1.24 -31.72
N GLU A 706 -9.87 -1.77 -32.47
CA GLU A 706 -9.72 -3.05 -33.20
C GLU A 706 -8.59 -2.99 -34.22
N VAL A 707 -8.39 -1.84 -34.87
CA VAL A 707 -7.28 -1.61 -35.82
C VAL A 707 -5.94 -1.61 -35.08
N SER A 708 -5.87 -1.02 -33.88
CA SER A 708 -4.63 -0.91 -33.11
C SER A 708 -4.22 -2.20 -32.41
N PHE A 709 -5.16 -2.95 -31.83
CA PHE A 709 -4.86 -4.16 -31.03
C PHE A 709 -4.91 -5.47 -31.84
N GLU A 710 -5.18 -5.41 -33.15
CA GLU A 710 -5.44 -6.56 -34.04
C GLU A 710 -6.59 -7.48 -33.59
N THR A 711 -7.25 -7.12 -32.49
CA THR A 711 -8.31 -7.84 -31.80
C THR A 711 -9.31 -6.83 -31.28
N ALA A 712 -10.61 -7.09 -31.44
CA ALA A 712 -11.64 -6.16 -30.98
C ALA A 712 -11.69 -6.13 -29.43
N PRO A 713 -11.33 -5.02 -28.78
CA PRO A 713 -11.46 -4.91 -27.33
C PRO A 713 -12.93 -4.80 -26.93
N GLU A 714 -13.26 -5.20 -25.70
CA GLU A 714 -14.58 -4.95 -25.13
C GLU A 714 -14.62 -3.51 -24.59
N VAL A 715 -15.42 -2.64 -25.22
CA VAL A 715 -15.64 -1.26 -24.74
C VAL A 715 -17.04 -1.13 -24.15
N LYS A 716 -17.18 -0.48 -22.99
CA LYS A 716 -18.45 -0.23 -22.31
C LYS A 716 -18.47 1.17 -21.71
N THR A 717 -19.62 1.85 -21.71
CA THR A 717 -19.79 3.11 -20.97
C THR A 717 -19.65 2.86 -19.46
N PHE A 718 -18.96 3.76 -18.76
CA PHE A 718 -18.71 3.65 -17.33
C PHE A 718 -19.11 4.95 -16.61
N GLY A 719 -20.31 4.99 -16.04
CA GLY A 719 -20.83 6.22 -15.42
C GLY A 719 -21.39 7.16 -16.48
N ALA A 720 -20.70 8.29 -16.74
CA ALA A 720 -21.11 9.28 -17.74
C ALA A 720 -20.78 8.84 -19.18
N ASN A 721 -21.43 9.45 -20.17
CA ASN A 721 -21.26 9.09 -21.59
C ASN A 721 -19.85 9.36 -22.14
N ASN A 722 -19.09 10.25 -21.50
CA ASN A 722 -17.70 10.54 -21.82
C ASN A 722 -16.69 9.66 -21.07
N GLN A 723 -17.16 8.70 -20.27
CA GLN A 723 -16.33 7.76 -19.53
C GLN A 723 -16.52 6.36 -20.09
N ILE A 724 -15.42 5.75 -20.50
CA ILE A 724 -15.42 4.44 -21.16
C ILE A 724 -14.48 3.49 -20.44
N ARG A 725 -14.91 2.24 -20.32
CA ARG A 725 -14.11 1.13 -19.87
C ARG A 725 -13.71 0.30 -21.08
N ILE A 726 -12.41 0.17 -21.30
CA ILE A 726 -11.81 -0.57 -22.40
C ILE A 726 -11.12 -1.78 -21.81
N THR A 727 -11.49 -2.98 -22.26
CA THR A 727 -10.94 -4.25 -21.80
C THR A 727 -10.30 -4.98 -22.98
N THR A 728 -9.02 -5.32 -22.85
CA THR A 728 -8.26 -6.04 -23.88
C THR A 728 -7.58 -7.29 -23.34
N THR A 729 -7.47 -8.28 -24.22
CA THR A 729 -6.77 -9.56 -23.99
C THR A 729 -5.45 -9.64 -24.76
N TYR A 730 -5.01 -8.52 -25.33
CA TYR A 730 -3.76 -8.43 -26.08
C TYR A 730 -2.57 -8.79 -25.18
N LYS A 731 -1.75 -9.76 -25.64
CA LYS A 731 -0.56 -10.29 -24.97
C LYS A 731 -0.74 -10.53 -23.46
N ILE A 732 -1.75 -11.31 -23.06
CA ILE A 732 -1.99 -11.66 -21.63
C ILE A 732 -0.83 -12.45 -21.02
N GLU A 733 -0.16 -13.29 -21.82
CA GLU A 733 0.89 -14.18 -21.31
C GLU A 733 2.19 -13.44 -20.96
N ASP A 734 2.37 -12.23 -21.48
CA ASP A 734 3.55 -11.41 -21.21
C ASP A 734 3.20 -10.29 -20.22
N SER A 735 3.78 -10.41 -19.03
CA SER A 735 3.61 -9.47 -17.93
C SER A 735 4.72 -8.43 -17.84
N GLY A 736 5.65 -8.39 -18.80
CA GLY A 736 6.73 -7.40 -18.83
C GLY A 736 6.25 -5.95 -18.97
N GLU A 737 7.05 -5.02 -18.45
CA GLU A 737 6.78 -3.57 -18.53
C GLU A 737 6.79 -3.06 -19.99
N GLU A 738 7.59 -3.69 -20.85
CA GLU A 738 7.63 -3.38 -22.29
C GLU A 738 6.26 -3.57 -22.96
N VAL A 739 5.54 -4.64 -22.62
CA VAL A 739 4.21 -4.92 -23.16
C VAL A 739 3.16 -3.97 -22.60
N ASP A 740 3.30 -3.56 -21.34
CA ASP A 740 2.40 -2.56 -20.77
C ASP A 740 2.57 -1.20 -21.46
N ASN A 741 3.80 -0.81 -21.79
CA ASN A 741 4.08 0.40 -22.57
C ASN A 741 3.54 0.30 -23.99
N GLU A 742 3.76 -0.83 -24.67
CA GLU A 742 3.21 -1.09 -26.01
C GLU A 742 1.68 -0.98 -26.02
N VAL A 743 0.99 -1.58 -25.04
CA VAL A 743 -0.48 -1.53 -24.95
C VAL A 743 -0.97 -0.10 -24.74
N ASN A 744 -0.28 0.69 -23.91
CA ASN A 744 -0.64 2.08 -23.68
C ASN A 744 -0.40 2.96 -24.92
N GLU A 745 0.70 2.75 -25.64
CA GLU A 745 0.97 3.45 -26.90
C GLU A 745 -0.08 3.14 -27.97
N LEU A 746 -0.45 1.86 -28.12
CA LEU A 746 -1.52 1.44 -29.04
C LEU A 746 -2.88 2.00 -28.64
N LEU A 747 -3.17 2.09 -27.34
CA LEU A 747 -4.38 2.69 -26.82
C LEU A 747 -4.46 4.19 -27.16
N ILE A 748 -3.41 4.95 -26.87
CA ILE A 748 -3.34 6.39 -27.14
C ILE A 748 -3.49 6.63 -28.64
N LYS A 749 -2.69 5.92 -29.44
CA LYS A 749 -2.72 6.05 -30.90
C LYS A 749 -4.10 5.73 -31.48
N GLY A 750 -4.74 4.65 -31.02
CA GLY A 750 -6.08 4.28 -31.49
C GLY A 750 -7.16 5.31 -31.12
N LEU A 751 -7.03 5.97 -29.95
CA LEU A 751 -7.93 7.05 -29.55
C LEU A 751 -7.65 8.37 -30.29
N GLN A 752 -6.38 8.65 -30.63
CA GLN A 752 -5.98 9.80 -31.45
C GLN A 752 -6.45 9.64 -32.91
N ASP A 753 -6.25 8.47 -33.50
CA ASP A 753 -6.69 8.14 -34.86
C ASP A 753 -8.22 8.24 -35.01
N ALA A 754 -8.96 8.05 -33.91
CA ALA A 754 -10.42 8.23 -33.83
C ALA A 754 -10.87 9.69 -33.65
N GLY A 755 -9.95 10.64 -33.49
CA GLY A 755 -10.24 12.04 -33.18
C GLY A 755 -10.82 12.26 -31.78
N MET A 756 -10.64 11.30 -30.87
CA MET A 756 -11.17 11.33 -29.50
C MET A 756 -10.17 11.92 -28.49
N LEU A 757 -8.90 12.01 -28.88
CA LEU A 757 -7.82 12.69 -28.17
C LEU A 757 -7.09 13.62 -29.14
N ASP A 758 -6.50 14.70 -28.62
CA ASP A 758 -5.64 15.57 -29.42
C ASP A 758 -4.36 14.81 -29.85
N GLU A 759 -3.86 15.09 -31.07
CA GLU A 759 -2.66 14.45 -31.63
C GLU A 759 -1.37 14.70 -30.81
N ASN A 760 -1.36 15.75 -29.98
CA ASN A 760 -0.20 16.13 -29.16
C ASN A 760 -0.22 15.56 -27.73
N VAL A 761 -1.20 14.73 -27.36
CA VAL A 761 -1.28 14.15 -26.01
C VAL A 761 -0.12 13.16 -25.82
N SER A 762 0.81 13.48 -24.90
CA SER A 762 1.89 12.56 -24.53
C SER A 762 1.38 11.44 -23.61
N PHE A 763 2.21 10.39 -23.41
CA PHE A 763 1.87 9.32 -22.48
C PHE A 763 1.68 9.80 -21.03
N GLU A 764 2.44 10.80 -20.60
CA GLU A 764 2.29 11.40 -19.26
C GLU A 764 1.00 12.20 -19.16
N ASP A 765 0.69 13.02 -20.17
CA ASP A 765 -0.57 13.76 -20.22
C ASP A 765 -1.80 12.84 -20.25
N PHE A 766 -1.71 11.71 -20.97
CA PHE A 766 -2.77 10.71 -21.01
C PHE A 766 -3.00 10.07 -19.63
N THR A 767 -1.91 9.67 -18.96
CA THR A 767 -1.97 9.01 -17.65
C THR A 767 -2.52 9.94 -16.58
N ASP A 768 -2.15 11.22 -16.61
CA ASP A 768 -2.54 12.19 -15.58
C ASP A 768 -3.94 12.78 -15.79
N LYS A 769 -4.33 13.05 -17.06
CA LYS A 769 -5.57 13.77 -17.38
C LYS A 769 -6.73 12.86 -17.79
N TYR A 770 -6.46 11.82 -18.58
CA TYR A 770 -7.50 11.02 -19.24
C TYR A 770 -7.71 9.65 -18.58
N LEU A 771 -6.66 9.02 -18.06
CA LEU A 771 -6.74 7.71 -17.42
C LEU A 771 -7.25 7.83 -15.97
N LEU A 772 -8.45 7.32 -15.71
CA LEU A 772 -9.04 7.29 -14.37
C LEU A 772 -8.65 6.07 -13.56
N SER A 773 -8.54 4.90 -14.20
CA SER A 773 -8.10 3.68 -13.55
C SER A 773 -7.51 2.70 -14.55
N SER A 774 -6.61 1.85 -14.08
CA SER A 774 -6.01 0.76 -14.86
C SER A 774 -6.01 -0.50 -14.02
N GLN A 775 -6.30 -1.65 -14.63
CA GLN A 775 -6.30 -2.94 -13.96
C GLN A 775 -5.66 -3.98 -14.87
N LYS A 776 -4.68 -4.71 -14.34
CA LYS A 776 -3.98 -5.81 -14.98
C LYS A 776 -4.18 -7.06 -14.14
N VAL A 777 -4.66 -8.13 -14.75
CA VAL A 777 -4.83 -9.44 -14.10
C VAL A 777 -4.08 -10.48 -14.92
N GLY A 778 -3.06 -11.09 -14.31
CA GLY A 778 -2.29 -12.17 -14.91
C GLY A 778 -3.11 -13.47 -15.04
N PRO A 779 -2.73 -14.36 -15.96
CA PRO A 779 -3.47 -15.59 -16.25
C PRO A 779 -3.57 -16.51 -15.02
N THR A 780 -2.52 -16.61 -14.21
CA THR A 780 -2.48 -17.43 -13.00
C THR A 780 -3.52 -16.98 -11.96
N ILE A 781 -3.60 -15.66 -11.69
CA ILE A 781 -4.59 -15.10 -10.77
C ILE A 781 -6.01 -15.33 -11.31
N SER A 782 -6.22 -15.14 -12.61
CA SER A 782 -7.55 -15.32 -13.20
C SER A 782 -8.05 -16.76 -13.12
N ALA A 783 -7.14 -17.74 -13.21
CA ALA A 783 -7.45 -19.15 -13.05
C ALA A 783 -7.80 -19.49 -11.59
N ASP A 784 -7.06 -18.92 -10.63
CA ASP A 784 -7.31 -19.07 -9.20
C ASP A 784 -8.69 -18.50 -8.83
N ILE A 785 -8.99 -17.25 -9.22
CA ILE A 785 -10.27 -16.59 -8.97
C ILE A 785 -11.42 -17.42 -9.55
N ARG A 786 -11.27 -17.95 -10.78
CA ARG A 786 -12.30 -18.79 -11.41
C ARG A 786 -12.58 -20.04 -10.60
N ARG A 787 -11.54 -20.74 -10.13
CA ARG A 787 -11.67 -21.96 -9.33
C ARG A 787 -12.28 -21.66 -7.96
N GLU A 788 -11.76 -20.67 -7.25
CA GLU A 788 -12.24 -20.25 -5.93
C GLU A 788 -13.71 -19.81 -5.98
N SER A 789 -14.11 -19.11 -7.04
CA SER A 789 -15.51 -18.72 -7.25
C SER A 789 -16.43 -19.93 -7.39
N VAL A 790 -16.02 -20.96 -8.15
CA VAL A 790 -16.81 -22.19 -8.29
C VAL A 790 -16.94 -22.93 -6.96
N ILE A 791 -15.84 -23.01 -6.20
CA ILE A 791 -15.82 -23.63 -4.86
C ILE A 791 -16.74 -22.86 -3.90
N ALA A 792 -16.62 -21.53 -3.86
CA ALA A 792 -17.43 -20.66 -3.02
C ALA A 792 -18.92 -20.78 -3.35
N ILE A 793 -19.29 -20.78 -4.64
CA ILE A 793 -20.68 -20.97 -5.07
C ILE A 793 -21.19 -22.35 -4.64
N THR A 794 -20.38 -23.40 -4.80
CA THR A 794 -20.78 -24.76 -4.44
C THR A 794 -21.01 -24.88 -2.94
N PHE A 795 -20.10 -24.36 -2.11
CA PHE A 795 -20.26 -24.37 -0.65
C PHE A 795 -21.38 -23.46 -0.16
N ALA A 796 -21.66 -22.35 -0.84
CA ALA A 796 -22.78 -21.49 -0.49
C ALA A 796 -24.15 -22.10 -0.85
N LEU A 797 -24.19 -23.02 -1.81
CA LEU A 797 -25.40 -23.75 -2.21
C LEU A 797 -25.67 -25.01 -1.37
N LEU A 798 -24.62 -25.62 -0.80
CA LEU A 798 -24.70 -26.76 0.11
C LEU A 798 -25.11 -26.32 1.52
#